data_AF-A0A520LE72-F1
#
_entry.id   AF-A0A520LE72-F1
#
_cell.length_a   1.000
_cell.length_b   1.000
_cell.length_c   1.000
_cell.angle_alpha   90.00
_cell.angle_beta   90.00
_cell.angle_gamma   90.00
#
_symmetry.space_group_name_H-M   'P 1'
#
loop_
_entity.id
_entity.type
_entity.pdbx_description
1 polymer ?
#
loop_
_entity_poly.entity_id
_entity_poly.type
_entity_poly.pdbx_seq_one_letter_code
_entity_poly.pdbx_strand_id
1 'polypeptide(L)'
;MLKSSLSVFFISVNLSVATDKITYDDHIFPIFESKCLNCHNPDKKKGDLDLSTYTGTMAGSSGGKIALSGDGGSSKLFTVTVQTEEPVMPPEGDKIAKKDAELIRTWIDGGLLENKGSKAKKRPKPAFTLGSIPTGKRPEGPPPMPQDLLLEPVVTPTRSTVVADMDASPWAPLIAITGQRQILLYHSDTFELIGVLPFPKGNPETISFHPSGKYLIAGGGIGGKSGTTVTWDITNGREMMTMGNEFDSVLAADLRADLGGIALGGPSRLIKLWDTQEGEQIKSIKKHTDWVTALAYSPDGVLLATGGRGSGVQIWEAASGNEFHSLRGHQKAIVDIKWRADSNLVATASEDGTIRFWDMNQGKEVKRGTASGGGILALDYARNGKLISSTRDGRVQLWKADLTLEKQSQPFPEMITEVAFSHDGARYFTADWNGKIEVWNTLDFKKIGELSTTPPSVENRIISISQDMNAIEADVVLHREKNTTADIALKGALAAADKASAELSVLKKESSNFQQEFDSLAKKWEQLEQMVSKKVKDRDQITQKIKETIQQKIKTEQEHLKSTAEKQKLERERIAADRTLIAAAQDTANKREASSRDPENIETKNLLIVAEQIEDLARQVTQRYTGKLATLNKLIATQATSIESLITEIPELNARTEQLTTEHQQLITQRAKAAEEKDINLAKMKATQSKILRIEKQVQLLKKTAQDQEKILIAAQKELTNTMDKRSKFAERLKKWKTAAVNTRLIETRLELASIDKDDPAVASKIVELQRKCDDLALKYQAAKK
;
A
#
# COMPACT_ATOMS: atom_id res chain seq x y z
N MET A 1 -52.94 -34.67 16.90
CA MET A 1 -54.11 -34.45 16.02
C MET A 1 -53.68 -34.71 14.58
N LEU A 2 -54.18 -35.80 14.00
CA LEU A 2 -54.02 -36.16 12.60
C LEU A 2 -54.73 -35.14 11.69
N LYS A 3 -54.15 -34.89 10.51
CA LYS A 3 -54.82 -34.70 9.20
C LYS A 3 -53.72 -34.72 8.13
N SER A 4 -53.37 -35.90 7.63
CA SER A 4 -53.95 -36.55 6.44
C SER A 4 -53.52 -35.84 5.15
N SER A 5 -52.49 -36.39 4.53
CA SER A 5 -52.05 -36.14 3.16
C SER A 5 -53.14 -36.51 2.15
N LEU A 6 -53.54 -35.57 1.30
CA LEU A 6 -54.19 -35.87 0.02
C LEU A 6 -53.37 -35.21 -1.09
N SER A 7 -52.41 -35.96 -1.62
CA SER A 7 -51.75 -35.62 -2.88
C SER A 7 -52.68 -36.04 -4.02
N VAL A 8 -53.39 -35.07 -4.60
CA VAL A 8 -54.13 -35.28 -5.84
C VAL A 8 -53.10 -35.23 -6.97
N PHE A 9 -52.74 -36.42 -7.47
CA PHE A 9 -52.04 -36.59 -8.73
C PHE A 9 -52.99 -36.15 -9.86
N PHE A 10 -52.81 -34.95 -10.39
CA PHE A 10 -53.30 -34.65 -11.73
C PHE A 10 -52.40 -35.37 -12.72
N ILE A 11 -52.86 -36.54 -13.18
CA ILE A 11 -52.37 -37.16 -14.41
C ILE A 11 -52.77 -36.21 -15.53
N SER A 12 -51.86 -35.34 -15.96
CA SER A 12 -51.98 -34.66 -17.24
C SER A 12 -51.79 -35.72 -18.32
N VAL A 13 -52.91 -36.21 -18.82
CA VAL A 13 -52.97 -36.86 -20.13
C VAL A 13 -52.40 -35.85 -21.13
N ASN A 14 -51.17 -36.07 -21.58
CA ASN A 14 -50.66 -35.43 -22.78
C ASN A 14 -51.47 -35.96 -23.96
N LEU A 15 -52.63 -35.35 -24.21
CA LEU A 15 -53.20 -35.28 -25.54
C LEU A 15 -52.22 -34.45 -26.37
N SER A 16 -51.23 -35.14 -26.92
CA SER A 16 -50.53 -34.71 -28.12
C SER A 16 -51.58 -34.58 -29.23
N VAL A 17 -52.28 -33.45 -29.26
CA VAL A 17 -52.88 -32.96 -30.51
C VAL A 17 -51.67 -32.69 -31.39
N ALA A 18 -51.43 -33.59 -32.34
CA ALA A 18 -50.50 -33.31 -33.42
C ALA A 18 -51.03 -32.04 -34.09
N THR A 19 -50.37 -30.91 -33.84
CA THR A 19 -50.66 -29.69 -34.58
C THR A 19 -50.37 -30.00 -36.03
N ASP A 20 -51.40 -29.95 -36.88
CA ASP A 20 -51.22 -30.16 -38.31
C ASP A 20 -50.13 -29.21 -38.79
N LYS A 21 -49.07 -29.79 -39.36
CA LYS A 21 -47.94 -29.01 -39.87
C LYS A 21 -48.48 -28.11 -40.98
N ILE A 22 -48.29 -26.80 -40.84
CA ILE A 22 -48.58 -25.86 -41.90
C ILE A 22 -47.53 -26.04 -42.99
N THR A 23 -47.98 -26.36 -44.19
CA THR A 23 -47.17 -26.74 -45.36
C THR A 23 -47.45 -25.78 -46.51
N TYR A 24 -46.49 -25.66 -47.42
CA TYR A 24 -46.65 -24.85 -48.61
C TYR A 24 -47.80 -25.37 -49.46
N ASP A 25 -47.80 -26.67 -49.78
CA ASP A 25 -48.77 -27.27 -50.69
C ASP A 25 -50.21 -27.19 -50.18
N ASP A 26 -50.44 -27.53 -48.90
CA ASP A 26 -51.81 -27.66 -48.38
C ASP A 26 -52.40 -26.32 -47.90
N HIS A 27 -51.55 -25.37 -47.47
CA HIS A 27 -52.02 -24.19 -46.71
C HIS A 27 -51.63 -22.85 -47.33
N ILE A 28 -50.43 -22.73 -47.92
CA ILE A 28 -49.91 -21.44 -48.41
C ILE A 28 -50.15 -21.27 -49.91
N PHE A 29 -49.97 -22.33 -50.69
CA PHE A 29 -50.22 -22.32 -52.13
C PHE A 29 -51.66 -21.88 -52.48
N PRO A 30 -52.74 -22.33 -51.80
CA PRO A 30 -54.09 -21.83 -52.07
C PRO A 30 -54.25 -20.31 -51.87
N ILE A 31 -53.49 -19.72 -50.93
CA ILE A 31 -53.48 -18.27 -50.71
C ILE A 31 -52.79 -17.58 -51.89
N PHE A 32 -51.65 -18.11 -52.34
CA PHE A 32 -50.94 -17.55 -53.49
C PHE A 32 -51.73 -17.71 -54.79
N GLU A 33 -52.36 -18.86 -55.00
CA GLU A 33 -53.20 -19.15 -56.16
C GLU A 33 -54.35 -18.16 -56.28
N SER A 34 -55.04 -17.87 -55.18
CA SER A 34 -56.18 -16.95 -55.18
C SER A 34 -55.79 -15.46 -55.26
N LYS A 35 -54.62 -15.06 -54.74
CA LYS A 35 -54.29 -13.63 -54.53
C LYS A 35 -53.01 -13.13 -55.19
N CYS A 36 -52.07 -14.00 -55.51
CA CYS A 36 -50.71 -13.61 -55.91
C CYS A 36 -50.32 -14.09 -57.32
N LEU A 37 -50.82 -15.25 -57.77
CA LEU A 37 -50.41 -15.85 -59.04
C LEU A 37 -50.90 -15.11 -60.29
N ASN A 38 -51.83 -14.16 -60.17
CA ASN A 38 -52.17 -13.28 -61.30
C ASN A 38 -51.00 -12.41 -61.78
N CYS A 39 -50.05 -12.12 -60.87
CA CYS A 39 -48.89 -11.24 -61.12
C CYS A 39 -47.52 -11.87 -60.82
N HIS A 40 -47.47 -13.02 -60.15
CA HIS A 40 -46.25 -13.71 -59.71
C HIS A 40 -46.27 -15.19 -60.10
N ASN A 41 -46.24 -15.45 -61.40
CA ASN A 41 -46.23 -16.80 -61.99
C ASN A 41 -45.11 -16.92 -63.03
N PRO A 42 -44.84 -18.12 -63.60
CA PRO A 42 -43.72 -18.33 -64.52
C PRO A 42 -43.75 -17.42 -65.77
N ASP A 43 -44.95 -17.07 -66.25
CA ASP A 43 -45.16 -16.24 -67.44
C ASP A 43 -45.16 -14.73 -67.12
N LYS A 44 -45.52 -14.37 -65.88
CA LYS A 44 -45.60 -13.00 -65.36
C LYS A 44 -44.86 -12.93 -64.04
N LYS A 45 -43.55 -12.64 -64.10
CA LYS A 45 -42.67 -12.48 -62.93
C LYS A 45 -42.47 -11.00 -62.57
N LYS A 46 -43.53 -10.31 -62.15
CA LYS A 46 -43.35 -8.92 -61.67
C LYS A 46 -42.39 -8.93 -60.47
N GLY A 47 -41.34 -8.10 -60.53
CA GLY A 47 -40.28 -8.10 -59.52
C GLY A 47 -39.41 -9.37 -59.50
N ASP A 48 -39.33 -10.11 -60.60
CA ASP A 48 -38.60 -11.37 -60.74
C ASP A 48 -39.02 -12.46 -59.74
N LEU A 49 -40.27 -12.37 -59.26
CA LEU A 49 -40.82 -13.25 -58.23
C LEU A 49 -41.81 -14.26 -58.82
N ASP A 50 -41.60 -15.54 -58.50
CA ASP A 50 -42.49 -16.66 -58.84
C ASP A 50 -42.98 -17.34 -57.56
N LEU A 51 -44.29 -17.28 -57.30
CA LEU A 51 -44.92 -17.89 -56.14
C LEU A 51 -45.72 -19.15 -56.48
N SER A 52 -45.62 -19.65 -57.72
CA SER A 52 -46.38 -20.82 -58.20
C SER A 52 -45.78 -22.16 -57.76
N THR A 53 -44.54 -22.14 -57.28
CA THR A 53 -43.85 -23.33 -56.77
C THR A 53 -43.12 -23.00 -55.48
N TYR A 54 -42.93 -24.01 -54.62
CA TYR A 54 -42.13 -23.86 -53.41
C TYR A 54 -40.69 -23.42 -53.74
N THR A 55 -40.10 -24.01 -54.78
CA THR A 55 -38.76 -23.66 -55.27
C THR A 55 -38.68 -22.22 -55.76
N GLY A 56 -39.67 -21.72 -56.50
CA GLY A 56 -39.73 -20.32 -56.93
C GLY A 56 -39.87 -19.36 -55.76
N THR A 57 -40.74 -19.70 -54.80
CA THR A 57 -40.96 -18.90 -53.58
C THR A 57 -39.68 -18.81 -52.74
N MET A 58 -38.91 -19.90 -52.69
CA MET A 58 -37.63 -19.94 -51.95
C MET A 58 -36.46 -19.29 -52.69
N ALA A 59 -36.51 -19.20 -54.02
CA ALA A 59 -35.51 -18.49 -54.83
C ALA A 59 -35.52 -16.98 -54.53
N GLY A 60 -36.69 -16.43 -54.19
CA GLY A 60 -36.87 -15.02 -53.82
C GLY A 60 -37.10 -14.13 -55.04
N SER A 61 -36.90 -12.83 -54.85
CA SER A 61 -37.05 -11.81 -55.91
C SER A 61 -35.70 -11.19 -56.25
N SER A 62 -35.67 -10.26 -57.21
CA SER A 62 -34.47 -9.45 -57.49
C SER A 62 -33.99 -8.62 -56.28
N GLY A 63 -34.85 -8.40 -55.28
CA GLY A 63 -34.53 -7.78 -54.00
C GLY A 63 -34.07 -8.74 -52.89
N GLY A 64 -33.72 -9.98 -53.25
CA GLY A 64 -33.19 -11.01 -52.36
C GLY A 64 -34.24 -12.01 -51.85
N LYS A 65 -33.89 -12.74 -50.78
CA LYS A 65 -34.77 -13.76 -50.18
C LYS A 65 -36.00 -13.12 -49.55
N ILE A 66 -37.18 -13.63 -49.88
CA ILE A 66 -38.46 -13.08 -49.42
C ILE A 66 -38.98 -13.75 -48.14
N ALA A 67 -38.56 -15.00 -47.88
CA ALA A 67 -39.00 -15.80 -46.75
C ALA A 67 -37.79 -16.32 -45.95
N LEU A 68 -37.73 -15.94 -44.66
CA LEU A 68 -36.61 -16.25 -43.77
C LEU A 68 -37.05 -17.27 -42.71
N SER A 69 -36.53 -18.49 -42.81
CA SER A 69 -36.92 -19.60 -41.92
C SER A 69 -36.81 -19.24 -40.43
N GLY A 70 -37.92 -19.37 -39.69
CA GLY A 70 -37.99 -19.10 -38.26
C GLY A 70 -38.13 -17.61 -37.87
N ASP A 71 -38.41 -16.73 -38.83
CA ASP A 71 -38.61 -15.29 -38.61
C ASP A 71 -39.64 -14.69 -39.60
N GLY A 72 -40.89 -15.07 -39.40
CA GLY A 72 -42.02 -14.67 -40.23
C GLY A 72 -42.42 -13.20 -40.06
N GLY A 73 -42.06 -12.56 -38.94
CA GLY A 73 -42.40 -11.16 -38.69
C GLY A 73 -41.57 -10.15 -39.48
N SER A 74 -40.31 -10.48 -39.80
CA SER A 74 -39.39 -9.62 -40.55
C SER A 74 -39.23 -10.03 -42.02
N SER A 75 -39.81 -11.17 -42.42
CA SER A 75 -39.73 -11.66 -43.79
C SER A 75 -40.50 -10.77 -44.75
N LYS A 76 -39.85 -10.35 -45.84
CA LYS A 76 -40.44 -9.47 -46.88
C LYS A 76 -41.80 -9.96 -47.36
N LEU A 77 -41.98 -11.27 -47.51
CA LEU A 77 -43.24 -11.90 -47.93
C LEU A 77 -44.42 -11.59 -46.99
N PHE A 78 -44.17 -11.46 -45.68
CA PHE A 78 -45.18 -11.06 -44.71
C PHE A 78 -45.36 -9.54 -44.68
N THR A 79 -44.27 -8.78 -44.61
CA THR A 79 -44.32 -7.31 -44.44
C THR A 79 -44.99 -6.60 -45.64
N VAL A 80 -44.72 -7.05 -46.87
CA VAL A 80 -45.35 -6.47 -48.07
C VAL A 80 -46.84 -6.81 -48.18
N THR A 81 -47.26 -7.98 -47.69
CA THR A 81 -48.67 -8.44 -47.75
C THR A 81 -49.56 -7.83 -46.67
N VAL A 82 -48.97 -7.39 -45.54
CA VAL A 82 -49.65 -6.58 -44.52
C VAL A 82 -49.43 -5.07 -44.71
N GLN A 83 -48.77 -4.67 -45.81
CA GLN A 83 -48.53 -3.28 -46.21
C GLN A 83 -47.70 -2.44 -45.20
N THR A 84 -46.70 -3.07 -44.59
CA THR A 84 -45.77 -2.41 -43.64
C THR A 84 -44.38 -2.12 -44.24
N GLU A 85 -44.19 -2.40 -45.53
CA GLU A 85 -42.96 -2.18 -46.30
C GLU A 85 -43.31 -1.90 -47.77
N GLU A 86 -42.57 -0.98 -48.42
CA GLU A 86 -42.65 -0.76 -49.87
C GLU A 86 -41.64 -1.65 -50.61
N PRO A 87 -41.99 -2.26 -51.74
CA PRO A 87 -43.26 -2.12 -52.45
C PRO A 87 -44.42 -2.85 -51.77
N VAL A 88 -45.59 -2.20 -51.75
CA VAL A 88 -46.82 -2.73 -51.14
C VAL A 88 -47.49 -3.75 -52.07
N MET A 89 -48.00 -4.84 -51.51
CA MET A 89 -48.71 -5.89 -52.26
C MET A 89 -50.07 -6.22 -51.61
N PRO A 90 -51.20 -6.11 -52.32
CA PRO A 90 -51.35 -5.67 -53.71
C PRO A 90 -51.05 -4.16 -53.90
N PRO A 91 -50.48 -3.71 -55.05
CA PRO A 91 -50.17 -2.30 -55.30
C PRO A 91 -51.42 -1.39 -55.34
N GLU A 92 -52.53 -1.95 -55.80
CA GLU A 92 -53.85 -1.33 -55.81
C GLU A 92 -54.82 -2.31 -55.11
N GLY A 93 -55.06 -2.11 -53.82
CA GLY A 93 -55.99 -2.94 -53.05
C GLY A 93 -55.73 -2.96 -51.54
N ASP A 94 -56.67 -3.56 -50.80
CA ASP A 94 -56.55 -3.75 -49.36
C ASP A 94 -55.53 -4.85 -49.02
N LYS A 95 -54.90 -4.73 -47.84
CA LYS A 95 -54.01 -5.75 -47.27
C LYS A 95 -54.71 -7.11 -47.18
N ILE A 96 -53.93 -8.19 -47.26
CA ILE A 96 -54.50 -9.53 -47.19
C ILE A 96 -55.19 -9.75 -45.84
N ALA A 97 -56.22 -10.61 -45.81
CA ALA A 97 -56.94 -10.93 -44.59
C ALA A 97 -55.98 -11.38 -43.48
N LYS A 98 -56.18 -10.86 -42.26
CA LYS A 98 -55.29 -11.09 -41.11
C LYS A 98 -55.01 -12.59 -40.88
N LYS A 99 -56.02 -13.44 -41.06
CA LYS A 99 -55.91 -14.90 -40.96
C LYS A 99 -54.88 -15.49 -41.94
N ASP A 100 -54.89 -15.04 -43.19
CA ASP A 100 -54.01 -15.55 -44.24
C ASP A 100 -52.56 -15.04 -44.05
N ALA A 101 -52.42 -13.78 -43.63
CA ALA A 101 -51.12 -13.22 -43.26
C ALA A 101 -50.51 -13.94 -42.05
N GLU A 102 -51.31 -14.23 -41.03
CA GLU A 102 -50.87 -15.01 -39.87
C GLU A 102 -50.51 -16.45 -40.25
N LEU A 103 -51.20 -17.04 -41.24
CA LEU A 103 -50.86 -18.37 -41.74
C LEU A 103 -49.51 -18.39 -42.48
N ILE A 104 -49.26 -17.40 -43.34
CA ILE A 104 -47.96 -17.20 -44.00
C ILE A 104 -46.86 -16.99 -42.96
N ARG A 105 -47.09 -16.13 -41.96
CA ARG A 105 -46.15 -15.92 -40.87
C ARG A 105 -45.85 -17.20 -40.11
N THR A 106 -46.89 -17.94 -39.71
CA THR A 106 -46.74 -19.18 -38.93
C THR A 106 -46.02 -20.27 -39.73
N TRP A 107 -46.24 -20.34 -41.04
CA TRP A 107 -45.48 -21.23 -41.93
C TRP A 107 -43.99 -20.87 -42.02
N ILE A 108 -43.68 -19.58 -42.12
CA ILE A 108 -42.29 -19.09 -42.13
C ILE A 108 -41.62 -19.39 -40.77
N ASP A 109 -42.30 -19.09 -39.66
CA ASP A 109 -41.87 -19.39 -38.29
C ASP A 109 -41.68 -20.90 -38.06
N GLY A 110 -42.55 -21.72 -38.66
CA GLY A 110 -42.55 -23.18 -38.61
C GLY A 110 -41.47 -23.86 -39.46
N GLY A 111 -40.66 -23.08 -40.18
CA GLY A 111 -39.47 -23.58 -40.87
C GLY A 111 -39.67 -23.92 -42.35
N LEU A 112 -40.61 -23.23 -43.03
CA LEU A 112 -40.80 -23.25 -44.48
C LEU A 112 -40.96 -24.67 -45.05
N LEU A 113 -41.93 -25.41 -44.49
CA LEU A 113 -42.24 -26.78 -44.88
C LEU A 113 -42.92 -26.82 -46.25
N GLU A 114 -42.42 -27.63 -47.18
CA GLU A 114 -43.04 -27.80 -48.50
C GLU A 114 -44.29 -28.68 -48.39
N ASN A 115 -44.13 -29.89 -47.85
CA ASN A 115 -45.18 -30.89 -47.62
C ASN A 115 -45.08 -31.55 -46.23
N LYS A 116 -46.02 -32.42 -45.87
CA LYS A 116 -46.10 -33.06 -44.54
C LYS A 116 -44.84 -33.88 -44.16
N GLY A 117 -44.11 -34.36 -45.17
CA GLY A 117 -42.85 -35.11 -45.03
C GLY A 117 -41.60 -34.23 -44.92
N SER A 118 -41.71 -32.93 -45.15
CA SER A 118 -40.59 -32.00 -45.11
C SER A 118 -40.05 -31.80 -43.69
N LYS A 119 -38.73 -31.66 -43.58
CA LYS A 119 -38.07 -31.29 -42.32
C LYS A 119 -38.00 -29.77 -42.23
N ALA A 120 -38.41 -29.22 -41.09
CA ALA A 120 -38.34 -27.79 -40.83
C ALA A 120 -36.90 -27.28 -40.99
N LYS A 121 -36.69 -26.27 -41.84
CA LYS A 121 -35.38 -25.63 -42.00
C LYS A 121 -35.06 -24.89 -40.69
N LYS A 122 -34.06 -25.36 -39.96
CA LYS A 122 -33.60 -24.70 -38.73
C LYS A 122 -33.10 -23.29 -39.05
N ARG A 123 -33.33 -22.34 -38.13
CA ARG A 123 -32.72 -21.01 -38.18
C ARG A 123 -31.19 -21.19 -38.27
N PRO A 124 -30.50 -20.66 -39.30
CA PRO A 124 -29.05 -20.71 -39.36
C PRO A 124 -28.50 -19.96 -38.15
N LYS A 125 -27.64 -20.62 -37.35
CA LYS A 125 -26.93 -19.96 -36.26
C LYS A 125 -25.91 -18.99 -36.87
N PRO A 126 -25.79 -17.75 -36.38
CA PRO A 126 -24.75 -16.85 -36.84
C PRO A 126 -23.36 -17.45 -36.61
N ALA A 127 -22.49 -17.34 -37.61
CA ALA A 127 -21.13 -17.90 -37.61
C ALA A 127 -20.11 -16.92 -37.00
N PHE A 128 -20.44 -16.29 -35.88
CA PHE A 128 -19.51 -15.40 -35.17
C PHE A 128 -19.72 -15.46 -33.66
N THR A 129 -18.67 -15.14 -32.92
CA THR A 129 -18.68 -15.12 -31.45
C THR A 129 -19.06 -13.73 -30.94
N LEU A 130 -19.95 -13.67 -29.94
CA LEU A 130 -20.27 -12.46 -29.18
C LEU A 130 -19.20 -12.10 -28.13
N GLY A 131 -18.10 -12.86 -28.06
CA GLY A 131 -16.97 -12.57 -27.18
C GLY A 131 -16.12 -11.40 -27.67
N SER A 132 -15.21 -10.96 -26.80
CA SER A 132 -14.13 -10.04 -27.17
C SER A 132 -13.28 -10.66 -28.28
N ILE A 133 -13.08 -9.93 -29.37
CA ILE A 133 -12.22 -10.33 -30.48
C ILE A 133 -10.92 -9.51 -30.35
N PRO A 134 -9.73 -10.10 -30.62
CA PRO A 134 -8.49 -9.35 -30.68
C PRO A 134 -8.67 -8.15 -31.61
N THR A 135 -8.54 -6.94 -31.06
CA THR A 135 -8.61 -5.72 -31.84
C THR A 135 -7.50 -5.74 -32.90
N GLY A 136 -7.79 -5.21 -34.09
CA GLY A 136 -6.85 -5.18 -35.21
C GLY A 136 -5.46 -4.69 -34.78
N LYS A 137 -4.41 -5.13 -35.47
CA LYS A 137 -3.04 -4.71 -35.16
C LYS A 137 -2.97 -3.19 -35.18
N ARG A 138 -2.50 -2.61 -34.07
CA ARG A 138 -2.15 -1.20 -33.96
C ARG A 138 -1.30 -0.78 -35.17
N PRO A 139 -1.57 0.37 -35.81
CA PRO A 139 -0.70 0.91 -36.86
C PRO A 139 0.76 0.95 -36.40
N GLU A 140 1.70 0.55 -37.25
CA GLU A 140 3.12 0.50 -36.91
C GLU A 140 3.63 1.91 -36.55
N GLY A 141 4.34 2.01 -35.41
CA GLY A 141 4.90 3.26 -34.90
C GLY A 141 4.36 3.71 -33.53
N PRO A 142 4.93 4.79 -32.97
CA PRO A 142 4.38 5.42 -31.76
C PRO A 142 2.95 5.90 -32.02
N PRO A 143 2.09 5.94 -30.99
CA PRO A 143 0.70 6.32 -31.18
C PRO A 143 0.67 7.81 -31.59
N PRO A 144 -0.23 8.21 -32.50
CA PRO A 144 -0.30 9.59 -32.94
C PRO A 144 -0.65 10.48 -31.75
N MET A 145 0.35 11.22 -31.26
CA MET A 145 0.21 12.14 -30.14
C MET A 145 0.48 13.57 -30.64
N PRO A 146 -0.34 14.54 -30.20
CA PRO A 146 -0.07 15.93 -30.51
C PRO A 146 1.21 16.40 -29.83
N GLN A 147 2.04 17.15 -30.55
CA GLN A 147 3.30 17.68 -30.00
C GLN A 147 3.17 19.16 -29.62
N ASP A 148 2.79 20.00 -30.58
CA ASP A 148 2.89 21.47 -30.46
C ASP A 148 1.58 22.15 -30.91
N LEU A 149 0.43 21.66 -30.43
CA LEU A 149 -0.87 22.24 -30.77
C LEU A 149 -1.09 23.62 -30.12
N LEU A 150 -2.07 24.35 -30.67
CA LEU A 150 -2.61 25.54 -30.03
C LEU A 150 -3.19 25.15 -28.67
N LEU A 151 -2.77 25.84 -27.61
CA LEU A 151 -3.30 25.64 -26.25
C LEU A 151 -4.18 26.81 -25.79
N GLU A 152 -4.28 27.86 -26.62
CA GLU A 152 -5.15 29.00 -26.39
C GLU A 152 -6.59 28.63 -26.75
N PRO A 153 -7.53 28.72 -25.81
CA PRO A 153 -8.95 28.57 -26.10
C PRO A 153 -9.42 29.67 -27.05
N VAL A 154 -10.15 29.30 -28.10
CA VAL A 154 -10.78 30.24 -29.03
C VAL A 154 -11.87 31.05 -28.33
N VAL A 155 -12.59 30.41 -27.42
CA VAL A 155 -13.63 31.04 -26.60
C VAL A 155 -13.48 30.57 -25.15
N THR A 156 -13.59 31.51 -24.21
CA THR A 156 -13.61 31.25 -22.77
C THR A 156 -14.97 31.68 -22.21
N PRO A 157 -16.04 30.89 -22.41
CA PRO A 157 -17.36 31.30 -21.93
C PRO A 157 -17.39 31.26 -20.39
N THR A 158 -18.16 32.16 -19.79
CA THR A 158 -18.27 32.28 -18.33
C THR A 158 -19.04 31.13 -17.69
N ARG A 159 -19.76 30.34 -18.49
CA ARG A 159 -20.49 29.15 -18.08
C ARG A 159 -20.21 28.02 -19.06
N SER A 160 -20.12 26.80 -18.54
CA SER A 160 -20.13 25.59 -19.35
C SER A 160 -21.50 25.39 -19.99
N THR A 161 -21.51 24.72 -21.14
CA THR A 161 -22.72 24.26 -21.83
C THR A 161 -22.65 22.75 -21.99
N VAL A 162 -23.79 22.12 -22.28
CA VAL A 162 -23.88 20.70 -22.63
C VAL A 162 -22.78 20.35 -23.63
N VAL A 163 -22.07 19.25 -23.34
CA VAL A 163 -21.12 18.65 -24.28
C VAL A 163 -21.94 17.86 -25.29
N ALA A 164 -21.81 18.21 -26.57
CA ALA A 164 -22.57 17.57 -27.63
C ALA A 164 -22.04 16.16 -27.92
N ASP A 165 -20.72 15.97 -27.89
CA ASP A 165 -20.09 14.68 -28.17
C ASP A 165 -18.68 14.57 -27.52
N MET A 166 -18.26 13.34 -27.23
CA MET A 166 -16.94 12.98 -26.70
C MET A 166 -16.46 11.70 -27.37
N ASP A 167 -15.22 11.72 -27.87
CA ASP A 167 -14.62 10.52 -28.44
C ASP A 167 -13.16 10.40 -28.00
N ALA A 168 -12.69 9.17 -27.83
CA ALA A 168 -11.34 8.88 -27.40
C ALA A 168 -10.49 8.35 -28.55
N SER A 169 -9.22 8.76 -28.58
CA SER A 169 -8.31 8.24 -29.57
C SER A 169 -8.20 6.73 -29.41
N PRO A 170 -8.31 5.97 -30.49
CA PRO A 170 -8.31 4.53 -30.37
C PRO A 170 -6.97 3.96 -29.84
N TRP A 171 -5.84 4.62 -30.14
CA TRP A 171 -4.48 4.12 -29.83
C TRP A 171 -3.69 4.97 -28.84
N ALA A 172 -4.06 6.24 -28.68
CA ALA A 172 -3.31 7.22 -27.91
C ALA A 172 -4.10 7.61 -26.65
N PRO A 173 -3.44 8.00 -25.55
CA PRO A 173 -4.11 8.47 -24.35
C PRO A 173 -4.71 9.88 -24.52
N LEU A 174 -5.61 10.04 -25.48
CA LEU A 174 -6.20 11.31 -25.90
C LEU A 174 -7.73 11.18 -25.89
N ILE A 175 -8.41 12.22 -25.41
CA ILE A 175 -9.86 12.37 -25.55
C ILE A 175 -10.17 13.73 -26.16
N ALA A 176 -11.08 13.75 -27.13
CA ALA A 176 -11.61 14.93 -27.76
C ALA A 176 -12.99 15.25 -27.17
N ILE A 177 -13.22 16.53 -26.88
CA ILE A 177 -14.44 17.02 -26.25
C ILE A 177 -14.93 18.22 -27.06
N THR A 178 -16.21 18.22 -27.44
CA THR A 178 -16.83 19.38 -28.09
C THR A 178 -16.96 20.54 -27.11
N GLY A 179 -16.51 21.72 -27.51
CA GLY A 179 -16.73 22.99 -26.81
C GLY A 179 -17.32 24.05 -27.74
N GLN A 180 -17.63 25.23 -27.21
CA GLN A 180 -18.19 26.30 -28.03
C GLN A 180 -17.18 26.79 -29.08
N ARG A 181 -17.49 26.57 -30.36
CA ARG A 181 -16.64 26.95 -31.52
C ARG A 181 -15.21 26.38 -31.50
N GLN A 182 -14.99 25.30 -30.74
CA GLN A 182 -13.68 24.67 -30.60
C GLN A 182 -13.82 23.21 -30.14
N ILE A 183 -12.78 22.41 -30.36
CA ILE A 183 -12.65 21.07 -29.79
C ILE A 183 -11.47 21.08 -28.84
N LEU A 184 -11.66 20.54 -27.65
CA LEU A 184 -10.64 20.47 -26.61
C LEU A 184 -10.06 19.06 -26.57
N LEU A 185 -8.74 18.95 -26.67
CA LEU A 185 -8.00 17.70 -26.61
C LEU A 185 -7.31 17.56 -25.25
N TYR A 186 -7.69 16.53 -24.50
CA TYR A 186 -7.14 16.24 -23.18
C TYR A 186 -6.35 14.94 -23.16
N HIS A 187 -5.31 14.91 -22.33
CA HIS A 187 -4.63 13.66 -22.01
C HIS A 187 -5.55 12.82 -21.11
N SER A 188 -5.91 11.62 -21.54
CA SER A 188 -6.83 10.75 -20.79
C SER A 188 -6.26 10.25 -19.45
N ASP A 189 -4.92 10.15 -19.30
CA ASP A 189 -4.25 9.83 -18.02
C ASP A 189 -3.93 11.01 -17.09
N THR A 190 -3.37 12.10 -17.61
CA THR A 190 -2.89 13.22 -16.78
C THR A 190 -3.93 14.34 -16.64
N PHE A 191 -5.02 14.28 -17.41
CA PHE A 191 -6.10 15.27 -17.46
C PHE A 191 -5.64 16.67 -17.89
N GLU A 192 -4.45 16.75 -18.49
CA GLU A 192 -3.93 18.01 -19.01
C GLU A 192 -4.48 18.32 -20.38
N LEU A 193 -4.78 19.60 -20.63
CA LEU A 193 -5.09 20.10 -21.97
C LEU A 193 -3.84 19.98 -22.83
N ILE A 194 -3.93 19.24 -23.93
CA ILE A 194 -2.85 19.04 -24.91
C ILE A 194 -3.05 19.93 -26.14
N GLY A 195 -4.30 20.23 -26.50
CA GLY A 195 -4.57 21.07 -27.66
C GLY A 195 -5.99 21.58 -27.74
N VAL A 196 -6.16 22.61 -28.55
CA VAL A 196 -7.43 23.25 -28.91
C VAL A 196 -7.46 23.29 -30.43
N LEU A 197 -8.50 22.70 -31.02
CA LEU A 197 -8.75 22.76 -32.45
C LEU A 197 -9.87 23.79 -32.71
N PRO A 198 -9.59 24.91 -33.40
CA PRO A 198 -10.61 25.90 -33.70
C PRO A 198 -11.68 25.36 -34.65
N PHE A 199 -12.95 25.62 -34.33
CA PHE A 199 -14.09 25.33 -35.20
C PHE A 199 -14.89 26.62 -35.43
N PRO A 200 -14.41 27.56 -36.28
CA PRO A 200 -15.00 28.88 -36.42
C PRO A 200 -16.39 28.88 -37.09
N LYS A 201 -16.80 27.75 -37.66
CA LYS A 201 -18.00 27.54 -38.49
C LYS A 201 -19.30 27.36 -37.71
N GLY A 202 -19.26 27.43 -36.38
CA GLY A 202 -20.42 27.28 -35.51
C GLY A 202 -20.06 26.48 -34.27
N ASN A 203 -21.00 25.73 -33.71
CA ASN A 203 -20.72 24.78 -32.64
C ASN A 203 -20.52 23.38 -33.22
N PRO A 204 -19.49 22.64 -32.79
CA PRO A 204 -19.36 21.23 -33.10
C PRO A 204 -20.44 20.43 -32.37
N GLU A 205 -21.17 19.58 -33.08
CA GLU A 205 -22.25 18.73 -32.54
C GLU A 205 -21.81 17.26 -32.45
N THR A 206 -20.84 16.85 -33.26
CA THR A 206 -20.35 15.46 -33.31
C THR A 206 -18.86 15.44 -33.61
N ILE A 207 -18.16 14.45 -33.06
CA ILE A 207 -16.75 14.19 -33.29
C ILE A 207 -16.49 12.69 -33.45
N SER A 208 -15.54 12.35 -34.32
CA SER A 208 -15.13 10.95 -34.50
C SER A 208 -13.64 10.87 -34.81
N PHE A 209 -12.93 10.02 -34.07
CA PHE A 209 -11.57 9.63 -34.39
C PHE A 209 -11.56 8.60 -35.50
N HIS A 210 -10.78 8.91 -36.54
CA HIS A 210 -10.48 7.95 -37.59
C HIS A 210 -9.81 6.69 -36.99
N PRO A 211 -10.03 5.47 -37.53
CA PRO A 211 -9.45 4.23 -37.00
C PRO A 211 -7.92 4.22 -36.84
N SER A 212 -7.19 5.04 -37.61
CA SER A 212 -5.74 5.23 -37.44
C SER A 212 -5.35 6.01 -36.17
N GLY A 213 -6.30 6.73 -35.57
CA GLY A 213 -6.12 7.65 -34.44
C GLY A 213 -5.41 8.95 -34.79
N LYS A 214 -4.97 9.14 -36.04
CA LYS A 214 -4.22 10.33 -36.50
C LYS A 214 -5.15 11.48 -36.92
N TYR A 215 -6.36 11.16 -37.35
CA TYR A 215 -7.30 12.14 -37.86
C TYR A 215 -8.52 12.21 -36.95
N LEU A 216 -9.02 13.42 -36.76
CA LEU A 216 -10.26 13.71 -36.05
C LEU A 216 -11.15 14.49 -37.00
N ILE A 217 -12.38 14.01 -37.19
CA ILE A 217 -13.43 14.76 -37.90
C ILE A 217 -14.40 15.34 -36.86
N ALA A 218 -14.87 16.55 -37.11
CA ALA A 218 -16.00 17.14 -36.39
C ALA A 218 -17.06 17.62 -37.37
N GLY A 219 -18.31 17.33 -37.08
CA GLY A 219 -19.48 17.91 -37.74
C GLY A 219 -20.13 18.97 -36.84
N GLY A 220 -20.61 20.05 -37.43
CA GLY A 220 -21.34 21.06 -36.68
C GLY A 220 -21.71 22.26 -37.52
N GLY A 221 -22.10 23.34 -36.85
CA GLY A 221 -22.59 24.52 -37.55
C GLY A 221 -23.39 25.49 -36.68
N ILE A 222 -24.17 26.32 -37.36
CA ILE A 222 -25.13 27.24 -36.77
C ILE A 222 -26.50 26.74 -37.20
N GLY A 223 -27.31 26.31 -36.22
CA GLY A 223 -28.65 25.79 -36.47
C GLY A 223 -29.48 26.72 -37.36
N GLY A 224 -30.10 26.15 -38.39
CA GLY A 224 -30.93 26.83 -39.39
C GLY A 224 -30.18 27.81 -40.32
N LYS A 225 -28.84 27.84 -40.28
CA LYS A 225 -28.03 28.78 -41.08
C LYS A 225 -26.94 28.11 -41.91
N SER A 226 -26.15 27.23 -41.29
CA SER A 226 -25.00 26.61 -41.96
C SER A 226 -24.53 25.38 -41.20
N GLY A 227 -24.08 24.35 -41.91
CA GLY A 227 -23.39 23.21 -41.33
C GLY A 227 -22.29 22.68 -42.23
N THR A 228 -21.25 22.17 -41.62
CA THR A 228 -20.07 21.65 -42.32
C THR A 228 -19.34 20.63 -41.45
N THR A 229 -18.39 19.94 -42.06
CA THR A 229 -17.48 19.03 -41.40
C THR A 229 -16.06 19.53 -41.58
N VAL A 230 -15.23 19.39 -40.56
CA VAL A 230 -13.82 19.76 -40.60
C VAL A 230 -13.01 18.57 -40.10
N THR A 231 -11.95 18.21 -40.82
CA THR A 231 -11.04 17.13 -40.43
C THR A 231 -9.65 17.70 -40.15
N TRP A 232 -9.07 17.34 -39.01
CA TRP A 232 -7.71 17.72 -38.62
C TRP A 232 -6.78 16.53 -38.54
N ASP A 233 -5.51 16.77 -38.84
CA ASP A 233 -4.42 15.91 -38.39
C ASP A 233 -4.07 16.27 -36.93
N ILE A 234 -4.35 15.37 -35.99
CA ILE A 234 -4.18 15.65 -34.56
C ILE A 234 -2.72 15.80 -34.14
N THR A 235 -1.77 15.33 -34.96
CA THR A 235 -0.33 15.39 -34.60
C THR A 235 0.23 16.81 -34.71
N ASN A 236 -0.31 17.60 -35.65
CA ASN A 236 0.16 18.94 -35.98
C ASN A 236 -0.95 20.01 -35.92
N GLY A 237 -2.23 19.63 -35.80
CA GLY A 237 -3.37 20.53 -35.67
C GLY A 237 -3.83 21.16 -36.97
N ARG A 238 -3.25 20.74 -38.10
CA ARG A 238 -3.58 21.29 -39.41
C ARG A 238 -4.95 20.80 -39.84
N GLU A 239 -5.80 21.74 -40.26
CA GLU A 239 -7.01 21.44 -41.00
C GLU A 239 -6.65 20.82 -42.35
N MET A 240 -7.09 19.58 -42.57
CA MET A 240 -6.82 18.83 -43.79
C MET A 240 -7.87 19.11 -44.87
N MET A 241 -9.14 19.07 -44.47
CA MET A 241 -10.27 19.24 -45.37
C MET A 241 -11.49 19.75 -44.61
N THR A 242 -12.25 20.59 -45.28
CA THR A 242 -13.58 21.05 -44.86
C THR A 242 -14.57 20.66 -45.93
N MET A 243 -15.58 19.86 -45.57
CA MET A 243 -16.54 19.28 -46.50
C MET A 243 -17.97 19.49 -46.02
N GLY A 244 -18.91 19.55 -46.95
CA GLY A 244 -20.30 19.82 -46.65
C GLY A 244 -20.60 21.32 -46.53
N ASN A 245 -21.69 21.72 -47.16
CA ASN A 245 -22.28 23.06 -47.08
C ASN A 245 -23.78 22.90 -46.84
N GLU A 246 -24.13 22.44 -45.64
CA GLU A 246 -25.51 22.24 -45.22
C GLU A 246 -26.15 23.57 -44.83
N PHE A 247 -27.46 23.68 -44.99
CA PHE A 247 -28.23 24.85 -44.56
C PHE A 247 -28.60 24.82 -43.07
N ASP A 248 -28.23 23.76 -42.36
CA ASP A 248 -28.46 23.55 -40.94
C ASP A 248 -27.25 22.80 -40.34
N SER A 249 -27.14 22.74 -39.01
CA SER A 249 -26.03 22.09 -38.33
C SER A 249 -25.93 20.60 -38.69
N VAL A 250 -24.70 20.12 -38.86
CA VAL A 250 -24.43 18.69 -39.07
C VAL A 250 -24.45 17.99 -37.70
N LEU A 251 -25.39 17.07 -37.52
CA LEU A 251 -25.59 16.37 -36.23
C LEU A 251 -24.81 15.05 -36.14
N ALA A 252 -24.49 14.45 -37.28
CA ALA A 252 -23.76 13.19 -37.32
C ALA A 252 -22.81 13.20 -38.53
N ALA A 253 -21.53 12.91 -38.31
CA ALA A 253 -20.52 12.89 -39.36
C ALA A 253 -19.41 11.90 -39.03
N ASP A 254 -18.90 11.22 -40.05
CA ASP A 254 -17.77 10.31 -39.88
C ASP A 254 -16.91 10.23 -41.15
N LEU A 255 -15.66 9.79 -40.98
CA LEU A 255 -14.65 9.70 -42.03
C LEU A 255 -14.34 8.23 -42.33
N ARG A 256 -14.43 7.85 -43.61
CA ARG A 256 -14.16 6.49 -44.05
C ARG A 256 -12.70 6.10 -43.80
N ALA A 257 -12.46 4.83 -43.48
CA ALA A 257 -11.16 4.30 -43.06
C ALA A 257 -10.00 4.47 -44.07
N ASP A 258 -10.32 4.60 -45.35
CA ASP A 258 -9.38 4.87 -46.44
C ASP A 258 -9.18 6.37 -46.73
N LEU A 259 -9.78 7.23 -45.90
CA LEU A 259 -9.87 8.68 -46.05
C LEU A 259 -10.57 9.15 -47.33
N GLY A 260 -11.17 8.25 -48.13
CA GLY A 260 -11.72 8.56 -49.44
C GLY A 260 -13.13 9.14 -49.42
N GLY A 261 -13.82 9.10 -48.28
CA GLY A 261 -15.17 9.65 -48.19
C GLY A 261 -15.59 10.11 -46.81
N ILE A 262 -16.38 11.17 -46.77
CA ILE A 262 -17.06 11.67 -45.57
C ILE A 262 -18.56 11.43 -45.74
N ALA A 263 -19.21 10.95 -44.68
CA ALA A 263 -20.65 10.90 -44.61
C ALA A 263 -21.15 11.88 -43.55
N LEU A 264 -22.23 12.59 -43.87
CA LEU A 264 -22.84 13.55 -42.97
C LEU A 264 -24.36 13.49 -43.01
N GLY A 265 -24.98 13.79 -41.87
CA GLY A 265 -26.41 13.80 -41.65
C GLY A 265 -26.83 14.86 -40.63
N GLY A 266 -28.09 15.26 -40.69
CA GLY A 266 -28.63 16.29 -39.82
C GLY A 266 -30.14 16.52 -39.98
N PRO A 267 -30.63 17.74 -39.70
CA PRO A 267 -32.06 18.06 -39.71
C PRO A 267 -32.74 17.94 -41.08
N SER A 268 -31.96 18.00 -42.16
CA SER A 268 -32.44 17.83 -43.54
C SER A 268 -32.94 16.41 -43.82
N ARG A 269 -32.68 15.44 -42.92
CA ARG A 269 -33.07 14.01 -43.04
C ARG A 269 -32.38 13.27 -44.19
N LEU A 270 -31.41 13.94 -44.82
CA LEU A 270 -30.59 13.39 -45.89
C LEU A 270 -29.31 12.84 -45.30
N ILE A 271 -28.84 11.74 -45.86
CA ILE A 271 -27.45 11.29 -45.70
C ILE A 271 -26.73 11.77 -46.94
N LYS A 272 -25.64 12.51 -46.77
CA LYS A 272 -24.81 12.97 -47.88
C LYS A 272 -23.44 12.34 -47.79
N LEU A 273 -23.01 11.75 -48.90
CA LEU A 273 -21.68 11.17 -49.07
C LEU A 273 -20.85 12.13 -49.92
N TRP A 274 -19.64 12.42 -49.47
CA TRP A 274 -18.69 13.33 -50.09
C TRP A 274 -17.40 12.60 -50.40
N ASP A 275 -16.86 12.84 -51.59
CA ASP A 275 -15.53 12.38 -51.97
C ASP A 275 -14.50 13.38 -51.46
N THR A 276 -13.46 12.89 -50.79
CA THR A 276 -12.44 13.75 -50.17
C THR A 276 -11.33 14.15 -51.14
N GLN A 277 -11.15 13.43 -52.25
CA GLN A 277 -10.13 13.74 -53.26
C GLN A 277 -10.64 14.83 -54.20
N GLU A 278 -11.86 14.66 -54.72
CA GLU A 278 -12.48 15.61 -55.65
C GLU A 278 -13.20 16.75 -54.91
N GLY A 279 -13.55 16.56 -53.64
CA GLY A 279 -14.31 17.54 -52.85
C GLY A 279 -15.77 17.68 -53.29
N GLU A 280 -16.29 16.70 -54.02
CA GLU A 280 -17.65 16.71 -54.57
C GLU A 280 -18.60 15.78 -53.79
N GLN A 281 -19.89 16.11 -53.83
CA GLN A 281 -20.92 15.25 -53.24
C GLN A 281 -21.19 14.04 -54.14
N ILE A 282 -20.80 12.85 -53.70
CA ILE A 282 -21.02 11.57 -54.39
C ILE A 282 -22.53 11.25 -54.47
N LYS A 283 -23.23 11.35 -53.34
CA LYS A 283 -24.64 10.93 -53.25
C LYS A 283 -25.39 11.67 -52.16
N SER A 284 -26.67 11.88 -52.40
CA SER A 284 -27.63 12.38 -51.41
C SER A 284 -28.77 11.37 -51.30
N ILE A 285 -28.95 10.80 -50.11
CA ILE A 285 -29.86 9.68 -49.86
C ILE A 285 -31.02 10.15 -49.00
N LYS A 286 -32.24 10.09 -49.55
CA LYS A 286 -33.49 10.43 -48.87
C LYS A 286 -34.23 9.15 -48.46
N LYS A 287 -33.94 8.65 -47.26
CA LYS A 287 -34.59 7.45 -46.69
C LYS A 287 -35.11 7.68 -45.27
N HIS A 288 -34.37 8.42 -44.45
CA HIS A 288 -34.79 8.73 -43.09
C HIS A 288 -36.01 9.66 -43.09
N THR A 289 -36.98 9.36 -42.24
CA THR A 289 -38.24 10.12 -42.13
C THR A 289 -38.13 11.31 -41.18
N ASP A 290 -37.06 11.35 -40.38
CA ASP A 290 -36.76 12.38 -39.37
C ASP A 290 -35.24 12.67 -39.36
N TRP A 291 -34.78 13.54 -38.46
CA TRP A 291 -33.37 13.95 -38.33
C TRP A 291 -32.44 12.76 -38.22
N VAL A 292 -31.32 12.79 -38.95
CA VAL A 292 -30.24 11.81 -38.81
C VAL A 292 -29.37 12.27 -37.64
N THR A 293 -29.33 11.46 -36.59
CA THR A 293 -28.71 11.81 -35.29
C THR A 293 -27.52 10.94 -34.94
N ALA A 294 -27.34 9.81 -35.63
CA ALA A 294 -26.19 8.94 -35.43
C ALA A 294 -25.72 8.38 -36.77
N LEU A 295 -24.40 8.32 -36.94
CA LEU A 295 -23.76 7.86 -38.16
C LEU A 295 -22.37 7.32 -37.82
N ALA A 296 -22.00 6.16 -38.37
CA ALA A 296 -20.65 5.62 -38.22
C ALA A 296 -20.28 4.72 -39.41
N TYR A 297 -19.08 4.90 -39.95
CA TYR A 297 -18.46 3.96 -40.87
C TYR A 297 -17.97 2.73 -40.12
N SER A 298 -18.00 1.58 -40.78
CA SER A 298 -17.36 0.38 -40.28
C SER A 298 -15.82 0.56 -40.27
N PRO A 299 -15.08 -0.07 -39.34
CA PRO A 299 -13.62 0.08 -39.23
C PRO A 299 -12.82 -0.30 -40.48
N ASP A 300 -13.36 -1.18 -41.32
CA ASP A 300 -12.82 -1.55 -42.64
C ASP A 300 -13.23 -0.59 -43.77
N GLY A 301 -14.11 0.38 -43.50
CA GLY A 301 -14.58 1.39 -44.43
C GLY A 301 -15.57 0.90 -45.48
N VAL A 302 -16.05 -0.35 -45.39
CA VAL A 302 -16.92 -0.97 -46.42
C VAL A 302 -18.39 -0.58 -46.24
N LEU A 303 -18.85 -0.47 -44.99
CA LEU A 303 -20.24 -0.20 -44.66
C LEU A 303 -20.38 1.13 -43.92
N LEU A 304 -21.56 1.73 -44.05
CA LEU A 304 -21.97 2.92 -43.33
C LEU A 304 -23.28 2.62 -42.61
N ALA A 305 -23.32 2.82 -41.30
CA ALA A 305 -24.54 2.71 -40.51
C ALA A 305 -25.10 4.10 -40.18
N THR A 306 -26.41 4.28 -40.33
CA THR A 306 -27.09 5.54 -40.02
C THR A 306 -28.37 5.33 -39.24
N GLY A 307 -28.62 6.22 -38.29
CA GLY A 307 -29.77 6.21 -37.39
C GLY A 307 -30.32 7.61 -37.23
N GLY A 308 -31.62 7.70 -36.98
CA GLY A 308 -32.30 8.97 -36.81
C GLY A 308 -33.27 8.99 -35.64
N ARG A 309 -33.98 10.10 -35.49
CA ARG A 309 -35.09 10.24 -34.54
C ARG A 309 -36.29 9.34 -34.86
N GLY A 310 -36.46 8.98 -36.13
CA GLY A 310 -37.39 7.95 -36.55
C GLY A 310 -36.95 6.56 -36.06
N SER A 311 -37.86 5.58 -36.11
CA SER A 311 -37.51 4.21 -35.76
C SER A 311 -36.75 3.53 -36.90
N GLY A 312 -35.50 3.13 -36.67
CA GLY A 312 -34.76 2.21 -37.54
C GLY A 312 -33.32 2.64 -37.82
N VAL A 313 -32.47 1.65 -38.08
CA VAL A 313 -31.08 1.83 -38.49
C VAL A 313 -30.94 1.34 -39.93
N GLN A 314 -30.28 2.12 -40.79
CA GLN A 314 -30.02 1.75 -42.18
C GLN A 314 -28.52 1.50 -42.36
N ILE A 315 -28.18 0.46 -43.10
CA ILE A 315 -26.81 0.12 -43.48
C ILE A 315 -26.66 0.33 -44.98
N TRP A 316 -25.57 0.97 -45.37
CA TRP A 316 -25.26 1.33 -46.74
C TRP A 316 -23.90 0.78 -47.13
N GLU A 317 -23.71 0.48 -48.41
CA GLU A 317 -22.37 0.35 -48.98
C GLU A 317 -21.70 1.74 -48.97
N ALA A 318 -20.54 1.85 -48.32
CA ALA A 318 -19.89 3.12 -48.03
C ALA A 318 -19.47 3.91 -49.29
N ALA A 319 -19.07 3.21 -50.36
CA ALA A 319 -18.58 3.85 -51.59
C ALA A 319 -19.72 4.30 -52.52
N SER A 320 -20.75 3.47 -52.69
CA SER A 320 -21.84 3.73 -53.64
C SER A 320 -23.07 4.36 -52.99
N GLY A 321 -23.18 4.31 -51.67
CA GLY A 321 -24.39 4.65 -50.91
C GLY A 321 -25.60 3.81 -51.27
N ASN A 322 -25.41 2.58 -51.77
CA ASN A 322 -26.51 1.64 -52.02
C ASN A 322 -26.98 1.03 -50.69
N GLU A 323 -28.29 0.79 -50.57
CA GLU A 323 -28.86 0.16 -49.38
C GLU A 323 -28.34 -1.28 -49.26
N PHE A 324 -27.74 -1.61 -48.12
CA PHE A 324 -27.21 -2.93 -47.81
C PHE A 324 -28.15 -3.71 -46.87
N HIS A 325 -28.54 -3.10 -45.73
CA HIS A 325 -29.54 -3.67 -44.81
C HIS A 325 -30.45 -2.60 -44.22
N SER A 326 -31.68 -2.99 -43.89
CA SER A 326 -32.61 -2.19 -43.08
C SER A 326 -32.84 -2.88 -41.73
N LEU A 327 -32.24 -2.35 -40.68
CA LEU A 327 -32.23 -2.95 -39.34
C LEU A 327 -33.41 -2.40 -38.52
N ARG A 328 -34.52 -3.13 -38.55
CA ARG A 328 -35.77 -2.76 -37.87
C ARG A 328 -35.86 -3.43 -36.50
N GLY A 329 -36.27 -2.67 -35.49
CA GLY A 329 -36.57 -3.24 -34.19
C GLY A 329 -36.63 -2.22 -33.06
N HIS A 330 -35.79 -1.19 -33.10
CA HIS A 330 -35.89 -0.04 -32.20
C HIS A 330 -37.22 0.68 -32.36
N GLN A 331 -37.78 1.14 -31.25
CA GLN A 331 -39.11 1.77 -31.21
C GLN A 331 -39.07 3.29 -31.04
N LYS A 332 -37.88 3.85 -30.82
CA LYS A 332 -37.65 5.29 -30.66
C LYS A 332 -36.34 5.69 -31.35
N ALA A 333 -35.99 6.97 -31.20
CA ALA A 333 -34.78 7.56 -31.73
C ALA A 333 -33.53 6.71 -31.44
N ILE A 334 -32.67 6.62 -32.45
CA ILE A 334 -31.33 6.06 -32.33
C ILE A 334 -30.43 7.19 -31.83
N VAL A 335 -29.80 6.96 -30.68
CA VAL A 335 -28.90 7.96 -30.06
C VAL A 335 -27.46 7.73 -30.46
N ASP A 336 -27.05 6.48 -30.68
CA ASP A 336 -25.66 6.17 -31.04
C ASP A 336 -25.55 4.85 -31.81
N ILE A 337 -24.48 4.75 -32.59
CA ILE A 337 -24.10 3.61 -33.43
C ILE A 337 -22.60 3.40 -33.30
N LYS A 338 -22.19 2.27 -32.73
CA LYS A 338 -20.78 1.90 -32.57
C LYS A 338 -20.48 0.56 -33.22
N TRP A 339 -19.43 0.50 -34.03
CA TRP A 339 -18.99 -0.73 -34.67
C TRP A 339 -18.06 -1.53 -33.77
N ARG A 340 -18.16 -2.86 -33.86
CA ARG A 340 -17.09 -3.73 -33.35
C ARG A 340 -15.88 -3.64 -34.28
N ALA A 341 -14.69 -3.79 -33.71
CA ALA A 341 -13.42 -3.64 -34.43
C ALA A 341 -13.23 -4.56 -35.66
N ASP A 342 -14.04 -5.62 -35.82
CA ASP A 342 -13.99 -6.55 -36.94
C ASP A 342 -15.02 -6.24 -38.04
N SER A 343 -15.77 -5.14 -37.94
CA SER A 343 -16.83 -4.72 -38.87
C SER A 343 -18.02 -5.69 -39.05
N ASN A 344 -18.02 -6.86 -38.41
CA ASN A 344 -19.09 -7.85 -38.58
C ASN A 344 -20.33 -7.54 -37.71
N LEU A 345 -20.14 -6.74 -36.66
CA LEU A 345 -21.16 -6.43 -35.67
C LEU A 345 -21.28 -4.93 -35.47
N VAL A 346 -22.52 -4.44 -35.47
CA VAL A 346 -22.83 -3.05 -35.09
C VAL A 346 -23.71 -3.03 -33.84
N ALA A 347 -23.34 -2.19 -32.90
CA ALA A 347 -24.08 -1.88 -31.69
C ALA A 347 -24.88 -0.59 -31.88
N THR A 348 -26.18 -0.64 -31.58
CA THR A 348 -27.07 0.52 -31.71
C THR A 348 -27.77 0.76 -30.38
N ALA A 349 -27.77 2.00 -29.92
CA ALA A 349 -28.46 2.44 -28.71
C ALA A 349 -29.66 3.32 -29.05
N SER A 350 -30.71 3.24 -28.23
CA SER A 350 -31.95 3.99 -28.47
C SER A 350 -32.58 4.52 -27.19
N GLU A 351 -33.34 5.60 -27.36
CA GLU A 351 -34.25 6.13 -26.33
C GLU A 351 -35.35 5.14 -25.92
N ASP A 352 -35.51 4.01 -26.62
CA ASP A 352 -36.38 2.90 -26.20
C ASP A 352 -35.81 2.10 -25.02
N GLY A 353 -34.59 2.42 -24.58
CA GLY A 353 -33.92 1.78 -23.45
C GLY A 353 -33.20 0.49 -23.84
N THR A 354 -33.03 0.21 -25.14
CA THR A 354 -32.36 -1.01 -25.60
C THR A 354 -31.05 -0.72 -26.32
N ILE A 355 -30.07 -1.60 -26.10
CA ILE A 355 -28.86 -1.73 -26.91
C ILE A 355 -29.04 -3.00 -27.75
N ARG A 356 -28.82 -2.91 -29.06
CA ARG A 356 -28.97 -4.04 -29.96
C ARG A 356 -27.70 -4.30 -30.74
N PHE A 357 -27.39 -5.58 -30.89
CA PHE A 357 -26.32 -6.04 -31.76
C PHE A 357 -26.91 -6.62 -33.03
N TRP A 358 -26.33 -6.20 -34.16
CA TRP A 358 -26.74 -6.62 -35.49
C TRP A 358 -25.57 -7.26 -36.22
N ASP A 359 -25.79 -8.44 -36.78
CA ASP A 359 -24.85 -9.13 -37.66
C ASP A 359 -24.95 -8.57 -39.07
N MET A 360 -23.83 -8.10 -39.64
CA MET A 360 -23.81 -7.55 -40.99
C MET A 360 -23.80 -8.60 -42.09
N ASN A 361 -23.39 -9.84 -41.80
CA ASN A 361 -23.46 -10.91 -42.80
C ASN A 361 -24.90 -11.31 -43.09
N GLN A 362 -25.77 -11.26 -42.07
CA GLN A 362 -27.16 -11.67 -42.17
C GLN A 362 -28.16 -10.52 -42.14
N GLY A 363 -27.76 -9.33 -41.68
CA GLY A 363 -28.64 -8.18 -41.50
C GLY A 363 -29.64 -8.35 -40.36
N LYS A 364 -29.26 -9.05 -39.27
CA LYS A 364 -30.21 -9.48 -38.22
C LYS A 364 -29.77 -9.15 -36.81
N GLU A 365 -30.77 -8.90 -35.95
CA GLU A 365 -30.57 -8.78 -34.50
C GLU A 365 -30.09 -10.12 -33.95
N VAL A 366 -28.93 -10.12 -33.31
CA VAL A 366 -28.35 -11.29 -32.65
C VAL A 366 -28.47 -11.24 -31.13
N LYS A 367 -28.53 -10.04 -30.57
CA LYS A 367 -28.64 -9.84 -29.12
C LYS A 367 -29.28 -8.49 -28.81
N ARG A 368 -30.04 -8.46 -27.72
CA ARG A 368 -30.64 -7.27 -27.14
C ARG A 368 -30.29 -7.19 -25.66
N GLY A 369 -29.75 -6.05 -25.25
CA GLY A 369 -29.64 -5.63 -23.86
C GLY A 369 -30.72 -4.58 -23.57
N THR A 370 -31.25 -4.59 -22.35
CA THR A 370 -32.21 -3.58 -21.89
C THR A 370 -31.60 -2.84 -20.72
N ALA A 371 -31.34 -1.55 -20.90
CA ALA A 371 -30.84 -0.67 -19.87
C ALA A 371 -31.91 -0.45 -18.79
N SER A 372 -31.51 -0.52 -17.53
CA SER A 372 -32.39 -0.10 -16.43
C SER A 372 -32.52 1.43 -16.45
N GLY A 373 -33.71 1.99 -16.19
CA GLY A 373 -33.83 3.44 -15.96
C GLY A 373 -34.34 4.30 -17.13
N GLY A 374 -34.93 3.70 -18.16
CA GLY A 374 -35.55 4.43 -19.27
C GLY A 374 -34.66 4.50 -20.51
N GLY A 375 -34.84 5.54 -21.33
CA GLY A 375 -34.12 5.69 -22.59
C GLY A 375 -32.62 5.89 -22.40
N ILE A 376 -31.82 5.34 -23.32
CA ILE A 376 -30.36 5.56 -23.39
C ILE A 376 -30.11 6.93 -23.99
N LEU A 377 -29.07 7.61 -23.51
CA LEU A 377 -28.67 8.94 -23.98
C LEU A 377 -27.39 8.91 -24.80
N ALA A 378 -26.40 8.11 -24.38
CA ALA A 378 -25.15 7.89 -25.11
C ALA A 378 -24.64 6.46 -24.92
N LEU A 379 -23.80 5.99 -25.85
CA LEU A 379 -23.21 4.65 -25.83
C LEU A 379 -21.79 4.66 -26.40
N ASP A 380 -20.82 4.18 -25.64
CA ASP A 380 -19.48 3.93 -26.18
C ASP A 380 -19.10 2.44 -26.15
N TYR A 381 -18.26 2.04 -27.12
CA TYR A 381 -17.81 0.67 -27.32
C TYR A 381 -16.28 0.60 -27.23
N ALA A 382 -15.79 0.18 -26.06
CA ALA A 382 -14.38 -0.07 -25.86
C ALA A 382 -13.87 -1.24 -26.71
N ARG A 383 -12.61 -1.10 -27.12
CA ARG A 383 -11.86 -2.10 -27.87
C ARG A 383 -11.71 -3.44 -27.16
N ASN A 384 -11.66 -3.44 -25.83
CA ASN A 384 -11.63 -4.68 -25.05
C ASN A 384 -12.94 -5.51 -25.18
N GLY A 385 -13.97 -4.97 -25.86
CA GLY A 385 -15.25 -5.60 -26.07
C GLY A 385 -16.35 -5.08 -25.14
N LYS A 386 -16.02 -4.29 -24.11
CA LYS A 386 -17.03 -3.75 -23.18
C LYS A 386 -17.76 -2.55 -23.76
N LEU A 387 -18.99 -2.33 -23.31
CA LEU A 387 -19.77 -1.14 -23.68
C LEU A 387 -20.13 -0.36 -22.42
N ILE A 388 -20.32 0.94 -22.57
CA ILE A 388 -20.81 1.81 -21.51
C ILE A 388 -21.96 2.66 -22.05
N SER A 389 -23.01 2.84 -21.25
CA SER A 389 -24.16 3.64 -21.64
C SER A 389 -24.61 4.56 -20.51
N SER A 390 -25.06 5.76 -20.83
CA SER A 390 -25.82 6.62 -19.93
C SER A 390 -27.33 6.46 -20.13
N THR A 391 -28.08 6.58 -19.04
CA THR A 391 -29.54 6.42 -19.05
C THR A 391 -30.24 7.66 -18.53
N ARG A 392 -31.49 7.88 -18.94
CA ARG A 392 -32.31 9.04 -18.54
C ARG A 392 -32.58 9.14 -17.03
N ASP A 393 -32.48 8.06 -16.27
CA ASP A 393 -32.53 8.09 -14.80
C ASP A 393 -31.20 8.55 -14.15
N GLY A 394 -30.25 9.03 -14.94
CA GLY A 394 -28.98 9.56 -14.47
C GLY A 394 -28.00 8.48 -14.07
N ARG A 395 -28.09 7.25 -14.58
CA ARG A 395 -27.11 6.19 -14.29
C ARG A 395 -26.17 5.95 -15.46
N VAL A 396 -25.02 5.39 -15.13
CA VAL A 396 -24.06 4.85 -16.10
C VAL A 396 -23.98 3.35 -15.90
N GLN A 397 -24.09 2.60 -17.00
CA GLN A 397 -24.14 1.14 -17.03
C GLN A 397 -22.99 0.59 -17.86
N LEU A 398 -22.25 -0.35 -17.27
CA LEU A 398 -21.16 -1.08 -17.91
C LEU A 398 -21.66 -2.46 -18.33
N TRP A 399 -21.42 -2.79 -19.59
CA TRP A 399 -21.85 -4.02 -20.25
C TRP A 399 -20.64 -4.83 -20.68
N LYS A 400 -20.77 -6.16 -20.58
CA LYS A 400 -19.81 -7.08 -21.19
C LYS A 400 -20.01 -7.13 -22.71
N ALA A 401 -19.05 -7.76 -23.39
CA ALA A 401 -19.08 -7.96 -24.84
C ALA A 401 -20.30 -8.72 -25.37
N ASP A 402 -21.03 -9.44 -24.52
CA ASP A 402 -22.25 -10.17 -24.88
C ASP A 402 -23.55 -9.42 -24.54
N LEU A 403 -23.47 -8.12 -24.22
CA LEU A 403 -24.55 -7.26 -23.70
C LEU A 403 -25.15 -7.73 -22.37
N THR A 404 -24.43 -8.52 -21.57
CA THR A 404 -24.81 -8.72 -20.17
C THR A 404 -24.40 -7.51 -19.34
N LEU A 405 -25.31 -7.01 -18.50
CA LEU A 405 -25.02 -5.92 -17.57
C LEU A 405 -23.99 -6.41 -16.55
N GLU A 406 -22.82 -5.77 -16.52
CA GLU A 406 -21.74 -6.09 -15.58
C GLU A 406 -21.89 -5.27 -14.29
N LYS A 407 -22.14 -3.98 -14.43
CA LYS A 407 -22.17 -3.04 -13.30
C LYS A 407 -22.99 -1.80 -13.64
N GLN A 408 -23.52 -1.13 -12.61
CA GLN A 408 -24.23 0.14 -12.74
C GLN A 408 -23.82 1.11 -11.63
N SER A 409 -23.83 2.41 -11.92
CA SER A 409 -23.57 3.46 -10.95
C SER A 409 -24.80 3.76 -10.09
N GLN A 410 -24.58 4.54 -9.02
CA GLN A 410 -25.68 5.29 -8.40
C GLN A 410 -26.16 6.39 -9.36
N PRO A 411 -27.41 6.89 -9.20
CA PRO A 411 -27.88 8.02 -9.97
C PRO A 411 -26.99 9.23 -9.69
N PHE A 412 -26.53 9.85 -10.76
CA PHE A 412 -25.87 11.13 -10.74
C PHE A 412 -26.89 12.23 -10.41
N PRO A 413 -26.45 13.34 -9.81
CA PRO A 413 -27.34 14.45 -9.47
C PRO A 413 -27.96 15.10 -10.72
N GLU A 414 -27.25 15.02 -11.84
CA GLU A 414 -27.64 15.58 -13.13
C GLU A 414 -27.65 14.49 -14.19
N MET A 415 -28.40 14.73 -15.27
CA MET A 415 -28.48 13.82 -16.40
C MET A 415 -27.15 13.76 -17.15
N ILE A 416 -26.63 12.55 -17.35
CA ILE A 416 -25.40 12.32 -18.12
C ILE A 416 -25.77 12.27 -19.60
N THR A 417 -25.40 13.30 -20.35
CA THR A 417 -25.71 13.42 -21.77
C THR A 417 -24.78 12.57 -22.62
N GLU A 418 -23.51 12.47 -22.23
CA GLU A 418 -22.48 11.82 -23.06
C GLU A 418 -21.54 10.94 -22.23
N VAL A 419 -21.09 9.82 -22.81
CA VAL A 419 -20.14 8.88 -22.18
C VAL A 419 -19.11 8.39 -23.17
N ALA A 420 -17.84 8.32 -22.73
CA ALA A 420 -16.76 7.78 -23.54
C ALA A 420 -15.79 6.98 -22.67
N PHE A 421 -15.20 5.92 -23.18
CA PHE A 421 -14.08 5.23 -22.56
C PHE A 421 -12.75 5.96 -22.81
N SER A 422 -11.75 5.66 -21.99
CA SER A 422 -10.35 5.91 -22.38
C SER A 422 -9.91 4.91 -23.45
N HIS A 423 -8.83 5.24 -24.17
CA HIS A 423 -8.21 4.40 -25.20
C HIS A 423 -7.94 2.93 -24.80
N ASP A 424 -7.70 2.67 -23.51
CA ASP A 424 -7.46 1.35 -22.90
C ASP A 424 -8.70 0.73 -22.22
N GLY A 425 -9.79 1.50 -22.10
CA GLY A 425 -11.02 1.14 -21.39
C GLY A 425 -10.89 1.10 -19.86
N ALA A 426 -9.76 1.52 -19.29
CA ALA A 426 -9.53 1.51 -17.84
C ALA A 426 -10.30 2.63 -17.12
N ARG A 427 -10.63 3.70 -17.82
CA ARG A 427 -11.44 4.82 -17.35
C ARG A 427 -12.61 5.06 -18.28
N TYR A 428 -13.60 5.77 -17.75
CA TYR A 428 -14.66 6.37 -18.55
C TYR A 428 -14.91 7.81 -18.12
N PHE A 429 -15.42 8.59 -19.07
CA PHE A 429 -15.73 9.99 -18.96
C PHE A 429 -17.24 10.15 -19.02
N THR A 430 -17.78 11.04 -18.20
CA THR A 430 -19.20 11.36 -18.17
C THR A 430 -19.35 12.87 -18.32
N ALA A 431 -20.14 13.33 -19.28
CA ALA A 431 -20.55 14.72 -19.37
C ALA A 431 -22.00 14.87 -18.90
N ASP A 432 -22.23 15.79 -17.97
CA ASP A 432 -23.58 16.10 -17.52
C ASP A 432 -24.24 17.23 -18.35
N TRP A 433 -25.54 17.43 -18.12
CA TRP A 433 -26.33 18.49 -18.75
C TRP A 433 -25.79 19.91 -18.49
N ASN A 434 -25.00 20.11 -17.44
CA ASN A 434 -24.37 21.39 -17.12
C ASN A 434 -23.00 21.56 -17.80
N GLY A 435 -22.54 20.56 -18.56
CA GLY A 435 -21.24 20.58 -19.23
C GLY A 435 -20.07 20.24 -18.32
N LYS A 436 -20.34 19.63 -17.15
CA LYS A 436 -19.32 19.12 -16.24
C LYS A 436 -18.85 17.76 -16.71
N ILE A 437 -17.54 17.59 -16.85
CA ILE A 437 -16.94 16.31 -17.26
C ILE A 437 -16.22 15.70 -16.07
N GLU A 438 -16.67 14.52 -15.66
CA GLU A 438 -16.06 13.75 -14.57
C GLU A 438 -15.37 12.50 -15.12
N VAL A 439 -14.23 12.14 -14.52
CA VAL A 439 -13.44 10.97 -14.90
C VAL A 439 -13.56 9.90 -13.83
N TRP A 440 -13.88 8.69 -14.25
CA TRP A 440 -14.21 7.58 -13.38
C TRP A 440 -13.35 6.36 -13.71
N ASN A 441 -13.05 5.56 -12.70
CA ASN A 441 -12.43 4.26 -12.88
C ASN A 441 -13.48 3.24 -13.36
N THR A 442 -13.23 2.54 -14.45
CA THR A 442 -14.15 1.52 -14.99
C THR A 442 -14.32 0.32 -14.05
N LEU A 443 -13.31 -0.03 -13.25
CA LEU A 443 -13.35 -1.19 -12.35
C LEU A 443 -14.23 -0.93 -11.13
N ASP A 444 -13.95 0.15 -10.38
CA ASP A 444 -14.60 0.41 -9.10
C ASP A 444 -15.66 1.52 -9.12
N PHE A 445 -15.80 2.25 -10.23
CA PHE A 445 -16.71 3.40 -10.39
C PHE A 445 -16.44 4.50 -9.35
N LYS A 446 -15.17 4.67 -8.94
CA LYS A 446 -14.75 5.82 -8.17
C LYS A 446 -14.25 6.93 -9.08
N LYS A 447 -14.58 8.15 -8.70
CA LYS A 447 -14.12 9.35 -9.35
C LYS A 447 -12.61 9.53 -9.15
N ILE A 448 -11.91 9.80 -10.25
CA ILE A 448 -10.46 10.01 -10.29
C ILE A 448 -10.14 11.49 -10.58
N GLY A 449 -10.96 12.17 -11.38
CA GLY A 449 -10.67 13.54 -11.82
C GLY A 449 -11.86 14.23 -12.48
N GLU A 450 -11.59 15.43 -13.02
CA GLU A 450 -12.55 16.24 -13.78
C GLU A 450 -11.82 16.93 -14.95
N LEU A 451 -12.54 17.17 -16.04
CA LEU A 451 -12.07 17.94 -17.19
C LEU A 451 -12.91 19.22 -17.32
N SER A 452 -12.30 20.28 -17.85
CA SER A 452 -12.97 21.57 -18.03
C SER A 452 -13.36 21.78 -19.49
N THR A 453 -14.60 22.21 -19.74
CA THR A 453 -15.08 22.64 -21.06
C THR A 453 -14.79 24.12 -21.34
N THR A 454 -14.36 24.86 -20.30
CA THR A 454 -14.09 26.30 -20.34
C THR A 454 -12.69 26.61 -19.80
N PRO A 455 -11.63 26.02 -20.39
CA PRO A 455 -10.26 26.27 -19.95
C PRO A 455 -9.94 27.78 -19.97
N PRO A 456 -9.26 28.34 -18.96
CA PRO A 456 -8.78 29.72 -19.00
C PRO A 456 -7.72 29.91 -20.09
N SER A 457 -7.57 31.16 -20.57
CA SER A 457 -6.52 31.56 -21.52
C SER A 457 -5.12 31.24 -20.99
N VAL A 458 -4.15 31.10 -21.89
CA VAL A 458 -2.76 30.83 -21.51
C VAL A 458 -2.22 31.93 -20.61
N GLU A 459 -2.54 33.19 -20.87
CA GLU A 459 -2.13 34.33 -20.05
C GLU A 459 -2.70 34.25 -18.62
N ASN A 460 -4.00 34.01 -18.47
CA ASN A 460 -4.63 33.88 -17.16
C ASN A 460 -4.07 32.67 -16.38
N ARG A 461 -3.76 31.57 -17.07
CA ARG A 461 -3.07 30.42 -16.47
C ARG A 461 -1.69 30.79 -15.96
N ILE A 462 -0.90 31.52 -16.75
CA ILE A 462 0.44 31.97 -16.35
C ILE A 462 0.34 32.89 -15.12
N ILE A 463 -0.63 33.81 -15.08
CA ILE A 463 -0.86 34.70 -13.95
C ILE A 463 -1.18 33.89 -12.69
N SER A 464 -2.16 32.99 -12.76
CA SER A 464 -2.55 32.14 -11.63
C SER A 464 -1.40 31.25 -11.14
N ILE A 465 -0.70 30.56 -12.04
CA ILE A 465 0.45 29.71 -11.68
C ILE A 465 1.59 30.55 -11.09
N SER A 466 1.81 31.78 -11.57
CA SER A 466 2.83 32.67 -11.02
C SER A 466 2.47 33.17 -9.62
N GLN A 467 1.18 33.43 -9.35
CA GLN A 467 0.70 33.76 -8.01
C GLN A 467 0.88 32.58 -7.05
N ASP A 468 0.50 31.37 -7.47
CA ASP A 468 0.71 30.14 -6.70
C ASP A 468 2.20 29.89 -6.45
N MET A 469 3.06 30.16 -7.45
CA MET A 469 4.51 30.05 -7.31
C MET A 469 5.04 31.00 -6.23
N ASN A 470 4.60 32.27 -6.22
CA ASN A 470 5.02 33.23 -5.21
C ASN A 470 4.62 32.79 -3.80
N ALA A 471 3.41 32.21 -3.64
CA ALA A 471 2.97 31.65 -2.37
C ALA A 471 3.84 30.46 -1.94
N ILE A 472 4.13 29.54 -2.86
CA ILE A 472 5.01 28.38 -2.59
C ILE A 472 6.44 28.84 -2.26
N GLU A 473 6.96 29.87 -2.92
CA GLU A 473 8.29 30.41 -2.60
C GLU A 473 8.34 31.01 -1.19
N ALA A 474 7.28 31.70 -0.76
CA ALA A 474 7.14 32.14 0.63
C ALA A 474 7.12 30.96 1.61
N ASP A 475 6.39 29.89 1.30
CA ASP A 475 6.36 28.67 2.11
C ASP A 475 7.74 27.99 2.18
N VAL A 476 8.50 27.95 1.08
CA VAL A 476 9.87 27.38 1.08
C VAL A 476 10.77 28.16 2.04
N VAL A 477 10.69 29.50 2.06
CA VAL A 477 11.46 30.32 3.00
C VAL A 477 11.06 29.98 4.43
N LEU A 478 9.76 29.94 4.73
CA LEU A 478 9.23 29.59 6.05
C LEU A 478 9.69 28.21 6.53
N HIS A 479 9.56 27.16 5.70
CA HIS A 479 9.97 25.81 6.07
C HIS A 479 11.48 25.67 6.18
N ARG A 480 12.25 26.43 5.38
CA ARG A 480 13.72 26.47 5.51
C ARG A 480 14.12 27.09 6.84
N GLU A 481 13.50 28.18 7.28
CA GLU A 481 13.74 28.81 8.57
C GLU A 481 13.39 27.87 9.74
N LYS A 482 12.24 27.18 9.67
CA LYS A 482 11.85 26.15 10.65
C LYS A 482 12.88 25.01 10.72
N ASN A 483 13.35 24.53 9.56
CA ASN A 483 14.37 23.50 9.48
C ASN A 483 15.70 23.96 10.11
N THR A 484 16.15 25.19 9.83
CA THR A 484 17.36 25.75 10.47
C THR A 484 17.20 25.92 11.97
N THR A 485 16.02 26.34 12.43
CA THR A 485 15.73 26.50 13.87
C THR A 485 15.76 25.15 14.59
N ALA A 486 15.16 24.12 13.99
CA ALA A 486 15.18 22.76 14.52
C ALA A 486 16.60 22.16 14.56
N ASP A 487 17.42 22.41 13.53
CA ASP A 487 18.82 21.96 13.48
C ASP A 487 19.66 22.62 14.59
N ILE A 488 19.50 23.93 14.79
CA ILE A 488 20.16 24.66 15.89
C ILE A 488 19.72 24.11 17.24
N ALA A 489 18.42 23.87 17.44
CA ALA A 489 17.88 23.33 18.69
C ALA A 489 18.41 21.91 19.00
N LEU A 490 18.50 21.04 17.99
CA LEU A 490 19.08 19.70 18.13
C LEU A 490 20.57 19.77 18.49
N LYS A 491 21.35 20.60 17.78
CA LYS A 491 22.78 20.81 18.09
C LYS A 491 22.99 21.32 19.51
N GLY A 492 22.15 22.26 19.97
CA GLY A 492 22.16 22.75 21.34
C GLY A 492 21.85 21.66 22.38
N ALA A 493 20.84 20.83 22.11
CA ALA A 493 20.46 19.72 23.00
C ALA A 493 21.55 18.64 23.09
N LEU A 494 22.17 18.27 21.96
CA LEU A 494 23.29 17.32 21.91
C LEU A 494 24.51 17.84 22.68
N ALA A 495 24.90 19.10 22.44
CA ALA A 495 26.03 19.71 23.15
C ALA A 495 25.82 19.76 24.67
N ALA A 496 24.58 20.03 25.13
CA ALA A 496 24.24 19.99 26.55
C ALA A 496 24.30 18.57 27.13
N ALA A 497 23.83 17.57 26.39
CA ALA A 497 23.90 16.17 26.79
C ALA A 497 25.36 15.67 26.86
N ASP A 498 26.19 16.06 25.89
CA ASP A 498 27.62 15.70 25.84
C ASP A 498 28.36 16.30 27.03
N LYS A 499 28.15 17.59 27.32
CA LYS A 499 28.74 18.24 28.50
C LYS A 499 28.38 17.53 29.80
N ALA A 500 27.10 17.23 30.01
CA ALA A 500 26.64 16.53 31.22
C ALA A 500 27.18 15.09 31.30
N SER A 501 27.35 14.41 30.15
CA SER A 501 27.95 13.07 30.10
C SER A 501 29.45 13.07 30.40
N ALA A 502 30.17 14.12 29.98
CA ALA A 502 31.57 14.33 30.32
C ALA A 502 31.73 14.56 31.83
N GLU A 503 30.92 15.43 32.43
CA GLU A 503 30.90 15.65 33.88
C GLU A 503 30.61 14.35 34.66
N LEU A 504 29.66 13.54 34.17
CA LEU A 504 29.34 12.24 34.76
C LEU A 504 30.53 11.27 34.71
N SER A 505 31.27 11.25 33.60
CA SER A 505 32.44 10.37 33.45
C SER A 505 33.55 10.68 34.45
N VAL A 506 33.77 11.98 34.73
CA VAL A 506 34.74 12.45 35.72
C VAL A 506 34.31 12.02 37.13
N LEU A 507 33.05 12.27 37.51
CA LEU A 507 32.54 11.87 38.84
C LEU A 507 32.56 10.36 39.05
N LYS A 508 32.26 9.55 38.02
CA LYS A 508 32.35 8.09 38.10
C LYS A 508 33.79 7.63 38.38
N LYS A 509 34.77 8.25 37.71
CA LYS A 509 36.19 7.97 37.97
C LYS A 509 36.58 8.34 39.40
N GLU A 510 36.19 9.53 39.87
CA GLU A 510 36.42 9.95 41.27
C GLU A 510 35.78 8.98 42.27
N SER A 511 34.54 8.55 42.06
CA SER A 511 33.88 7.57 42.92
C SER A 511 34.59 6.23 42.94
N SER A 512 35.15 5.77 41.80
CA SER A 512 35.91 4.52 41.74
C SER A 512 37.24 4.61 42.50
N ASN A 513 37.90 5.77 42.45
CA ASN A 513 39.11 6.01 43.23
C ASN A 513 38.80 5.98 44.73
N PHE A 514 37.74 6.67 45.18
CA PHE A 514 37.31 6.62 46.58
C PHE A 514 36.92 5.22 47.04
N GLN A 515 36.30 4.41 46.17
CA GLN A 515 35.99 3.01 46.47
C GLN A 515 37.27 2.17 46.68
N GLN A 516 38.25 2.31 45.79
CA GLN A 516 39.53 1.60 45.92
C GLN A 516 40.27 1.99 47.21
N GLU A 517 40.30 3.28 47.53
CA GLU A 517 40.88 3.77 48.78
C GLU A 517 40.13 3.20 50.00
N PHE A 518 38.80 3.22 49.98
CA PHE A 518 37.99 2.64 51.06
C PHE A 518 38.26 1.14 51.24
N ASP A 519 38.30 0.35 50.17
CA ASP A 519 38.57 -1.09 50.23
C ASP A 519 39.97 -1.38 50.79
N SER A 520 40.96 -0.55 50.44
CA SER A 520 42.32 -0.66 50.97
C SER A 520 42.38 -0.37 52.47
N LEU A 521 41.68 0.68 52.93
CA LEU A 521 41.60 1.07 54.34
C LEU A 521 40.80 0.05 55.16
N ALA A 522 39.73 -0.51 54.59
CA ALA A 522 38.93 -1.56 55.21
C ALA A 522 39.76 -2.82 55.47
N LYS A 523 40.55 -3.28 54.49
CA LYS A 523 41.49 -4.40 54.65
C LYS A 523 42.54 -4.12 55.73
N LYS A 524 43.13 -2.92 55.73
CA LYS A 524 44.11 -2.50 56.74
C LYS A 524 43.50 -2.50 58.15
N TRP A 525 42.28 -2.00 58.29
CA TRP A 525 41.55 -1.99 59.56
C TRP A 525 41.25 -3.40 60.05
N GLU A 526 40.83 -4.31 59.17
CA GLU A 526 40.55 -5.71 59.51
C GLU A 526 41.82 -6.45 59.97
N GLN A 527 42.95 -6.23 59.28
CA GLN A 527 44.25 -6.76 59.72
C GLN A 527 44.65 -6.26 61.10
N LEU A 528 44.49 -4.96 61.36
CA LEU A 528 44.78 -4.37 62.67
C LEU A 528 43.85 -4.95 63.75
N GLU A 529 42.58 -5.20 63.45
CA GLU A 529 41.65 -5.79 64.41
C GLU A 529 42.02 -7.23 64.77
N GLN A 530 42.43 -8.03 63.78
CA GLN A 530 42.95 -9.38 64.03
C GLN A 530 44.22 -9.35 64.89
N MET A 531 45.13 -8.41 64.64
CA MET A 531 46.34 -8.23 65.44
C MET A 531 46.03 -7.82 66.88
N VAL A 532 45.10 -6.87 67.07
CA VAL A 532 44.63 -6.44 68.41
C VAL A 532 44.05 -7.63 69.17
N SER A 533 43.14 -8.40 68.55
CA SER A 533 42.54 -9.59 69.16
C SER A 533 43.57 -10.65 69.54
N LYS A 534 44.56 -10.91 68.66
CA LYS A 534 45.65 -11.85 68.93
C LYS A 534 46.49 -11.41 70.12
N LYS A 535 46.89 -10.14 70.19
CA LYS A 535 47.72 -9.62 71.28
C LYS A 535 47.01 -9.68 72.64
N VAL A 536 45.69 -9.47 72.68
CA VAL A 536 44.89 -9.67 73.90
C VAL A 536 44.93 -11.13 74.33
N LYS A 537 44.70 -12.08 73.39
CA LYS A 537 44.77 -13.52 73.69
C LYS A 537 46.15 -13.93 74.19
N ASP A 538 47.23 -13.46 73.56
CA ASP A 538 48.61 -13.74 73.96
C ASP A 538 48.90 -13.21 75.38
N ARG A 539 48.45 -11.98 75.69
CA ARG A 539 48.59 -11.37 77.02
C ARG A 539 47.81 -12.15 78.09
N ASP A 540 46.57 -12.53 77.80
CA ASP A 540 45.73 -13.24 78.76
C ASP A 540 46.27 -14.66 79.05
N GLN A 541 46.83 -15.34 78.04
CA GLN A 541 47.53 -16.62 78.21
C GLN A 541 48.76 -16.50 79.11
N ILE A 542 49.58 -15.46 78.93
CA ILE A 542 50.76 -15.23 79.77
C ILE A 542 50.35 -14.85 81.20
N THR A 543 49.31 -14.03 81.35
CA THR A 543 48.76 -13.68 82.68
C THR A 543 48.27 -14.92 83.42
N GLN A 544 47.62 -15.85 82.70
CA GLN A 544 47.23 -17.14 83.25
C GLN A 544 48.45 -17.99 83.66
N LYS A 545 49.48 -18.07 82.79
CA LYS A 545 50.74 -18.76 83.12
C LYS A 545 51.41 -18.19 84.37
N ILE A 546 51.48 -16.86 84.52
CA ILE A 546 52.02 -16.20 85.72
C ILE A 546 51.26 -16.67 86.97
N LYS A 547 49.93 -16.74 86.91
CA LYS A 547 49.09 -17.22 88.03
C LYS A 547 49.39 -18.68 88.38
N GLU A 548 49.55 -19.54 87.38
CA GLU A 548 49.89 -20.96 87.54
C GLU A 548 51.30 -21.13 88.14
N THR A 549 52.30 -20.39 87.62
CA THR A 549 53.69 -20.40 88.12
C THR A 549 53.79 -19.90 89.56
N ILE A 550 53.04 -18.84 89.93
CA ILE A 550 52.98 -18.34 91.32
C ILE A 550 52.35 -19.39 92.26
N GLN A 551 51.25 -20.04 91.83
CA GLN A 551 50.63 -21.11 92.63
C GLN A 551 51.58 -22.30 92.81
N GLN A 552 52.30 -22.68 91.76
CA GLN A 552 53.29 -23.77 91.81
C GLN A 552 54.46 -23.41 92.75
N LYS A 553 54.93 -22.17 92.72
CA LYS A 553 55.95 -21.67 93.64
C LYS A 553 55.50 -21.77 95.10
N ILE A 554 54.32 -21.24 95.43
CA ILE A 554 53.76 -21.27 96.80
C ILE A 554 53.64 -22.71 97.30
N LYS A 555 53.15 -23.62 96.46
CA LYS A 555 53.02 -25.04 96.81
C LYS A 555 54.38 -25.68 97.11
N THR A 556 55.38 -25.44 96.26
CA THR A 556 56.73 -26.00 96.40
C THR A 556 57.46 -25.44 97.63
N GLU A 557 57.28 -24.14 97.93
CA GLU A 557 57.82 -23.51 99.16
C GLU A 557 57.19 -24.10 100.43
N GLN A 558 55.86 -24.33 100.45
CA GLN A 558 55.18 -24.98 101.57
C GLN A 558 55.66 -26.43 101.79
N GLU A 559 55.88 -27.17 100.70
CA GLU A 559 56.42 -28.54 100.76
C GLU A 559 57.88 -28.56 101.25
N HIS A 560 58.70 -27.59 100.83
CA HIS A 560 60.07 -27.40 101.31
C HIS A 560 60.12 -27.06 102.80
N LEU A 561 59.23 -26.19 103.29
CA LEU A 561 59.11 -25.87 104.72
C LEU A 561 58.73 -27.10 105.55
N LYS A 562 57.79 -27.93 105.06
CA LYS A 562 57.38 -29.17 105.73
C LYS A 562 58.53 -30.19 105.78
N SER A 563 59.20 -30.43 104.66
CA SER A 563 60.33 -31.38 104.59
C SER A 563 61.51 -30.92 105.46
N THR A 564 61.76 -29.61 105.55
CA THR A 564 62.79 -29.03 106.42
C THR A 564 62.43 -29.16 107.92
N ALA A 565 61.17 -28.94 108.30
CA ALA A 565 60.71 -29.15 109.67
C ALA A 565 60.75 -30.64 110.08
N GLU A 566 60.39 -31.53 109.16
CA GLU A 566 60.47 -32.98 109.36
C GLU A 566 61.92 -33.45 109.53
N LYS A 567 62.86 -32.84 108.79
CA LYS A 567 64.31 -33.07 108.97
C LYS A 567 64.77 -32.72 110.38
N GLN A 568 64.42 -31.54 110.87
CA GLN A 568 64.79 -31.09 112.22
C GLN A 568 64.19 -31.95 113.33
N LYS A 569 63.02 -32.55 113.08
CA LYS A 569 62.40 -33.51 114.01
C LYS A 569 63.16 -34.84 113.99
N LEU A 570 63.41 -35.40 112.81
CA LEU A 570 64.17 -36.65 112.62
C LEU A 570 65.62 -36.54 113.14
N GLU A 571 66.27 -35.39 113.01
CA GLU A 571 67.60 -35.13 113.58
C GLU A 571 67.58 -35.15 115.12
N ARG A 572 66.56 -34.55 115.75
CA ARG A 572 66.40 -34.59 117.21
C ARG A 572 66.14 -36.01 117.72
N GLU A 573 65.29 -36.76 117.03
CA GLU A 573 65.02 -38.17 117.35
C GLU A 573 66.25 -39.05 117.14
N ARG A 574 67.05 -38.79 116.09
CA ARG A 574 68.33 -39.48 115.87
C ARG A 574 69.32 -39.21 116.99
N ILE A 575 69.47 -37.95 117.42
CA ILE A 575 70.37 -37.60 118.53
C ILE A 575 69.94 -38.30 119.83
N ALA A 576 68.64 -38.44 120.07
CA ALA A 576 68.13 -39.23 121.18
C ALA A 576 68.44 -40.73 121.03
N ALA A 577 68.25 -41.30 119.83
CA ALA A 577 68.59 -42.68 119.52
C ALA A 577 70.09 -42.96 119.65
N ASP A 578 70.94 -42.05 119.19
CA ASP A 578 72.41 -42.11 119.31
C ASP A 578 72.82 -42.11 120.80
N ARG A 579 72.18 -41.30 121.65
CA ARG A 579 72.40 -41.33 123.10
C ARG A 579 71.99 -42.66 123.73
N THR A 580 70.87 -43.25 123.30
CA THR A 580 70.45 -44.57 123.79
C THR A 580 71.38 -45.68 123.34
N LEU A 581 71.91 -45.61 122.12
CA LEU A 581 72.91 -46.55 121.62
C LEU A 581 74.22 -46.46 122.42
N ILE A 582 74.68 -45.24 122.73
CA ILE A 582 75.89 -45.02 123.55
C ILE A 582 75.69 -45.58 124.97
N ALA A 583 74.53 -45.30 125.59
CA ALA A 583 74.21 -45.83 126.91
C ALA A 583 74.09 -47.36 126.92
N ALA A 584 73.44 -47.95 125.91
CA ALA A 584 73.33 -49.39 125.74
C ALA A 584 74.70 -50.06 125.50
N ALA A 585 75.58 -49.43 124.72
CA ALA A 585 76.94 -49.91 124.49
C ALA A 585 77.80 -49.86 125.77
N GLN A 586 77.65 -48.80 126.58
CA GLN A 586 78.34 -48.69 127.88
C GLN A 586 77.82 -49.70 128.90
N ASP A 587 76.50 -49.91 128.98
CA ASP A 587 75.89 -50.92 129.85
C ASP A 587 76.31 -52.34 129.43
N THR A 588 76.32 -52.62 128.12
CA THR A 588 76.84 -53.88 127.56
C THR A 588 78.30 -54.06 127.91
N ALA A 589 79.15 -53.04 127.74
CA ALA A 589 80.57 -53.10 128.11
C ALA A 589 80.78 -53.38 129.60
N ASN A 590 80.06 -52.69 130.48
CA ASN A 590 80.13 -52.89 131.94
C ASN A 590 79.69 -54.31 132.35
N LYS A 591 78.60 -54.82 131.74
CA LYS A 591 78.11 -56.18 131.99
C LYS A 591 79.03 -57.26 131.40
N ARG A 592 79.74 -56.94 130.31
CA ARG A 592 80.79 -57.81 129.74
C ARG A 592 81.96 -57.96 130.70
N GLU A 593 82.36 -56.84 131.30
CA GLU A 593 83.43 -56.80 132.29
C GLU A 593 83.04 -57.54 133.59
N ALA A 594 81.80 -57.35 134.07
CA ALA A 594 81.27 -58.05 135.23
C ALA A 594 81.16 -59.58 135.02
N SER A 595 80.68 -60.03 133.86
CA SER A 595 80.61 -61.46 133.48
C SER A 595 82.00 -62.11 133.37
N SER A 596 83.03 -61.34 133.00
CA SER A 596 84.41 -61.85 132.90
C SER A 596 85.10 -62.11 134.25
N ARG A 597 84.66 -61.42 135.32
CA ARG A 597 85.26 -61.53 136.66
C ARG A 597 84.72 -62.69 137.49
N ASP A 598 83.55 -63.25 137.16
CA ASP A 598 82.94 -64.38 137.86
C ASP A 598 82.27 -65.37 136.87
N PRO A 599 83.04 -66.32 136.29
CA PRO A 599 82.61 -67.11 135.12
C PRO A 599 81.52 -68.16 135.37
N GLU A 600 81.31 -68.58 136.63
CA GLU A 600 80.32 -69.61 137.01
C GLU A 600 78.97 -69.02 137.44
N ASN A 601 78.85 -67.68 137.53
CA ASN A 601 77.60 -67.02 137.88
C ASN A 601 76.66 -66.90 136.66
N ILE A 602 75.58 -67.69 136.66
CA ILE A 602 74.61 -67.79 135.57
C ILE A 602 73.85 -66.46 135.38
N GLU A 603 73.69 -65.67 136.44
CA GLU A 603 72.91 -64.43 136.42
C GLU A 603 73.62 -63.32 135.62
N THR A 604 74.96 -63.21 135.74
CA THR A 604 75.76 -62.21 135.03
C THR A 604 75.87 -62.48 133.52
N LYS A 605 75.89 -63.75 133.09
CA LYS A 605 75.86 -64.13 131.66
C LYS A 605 74.53 -63.81 130.99
N ASN A 606 73.41 -64.08 131.66
CA ASN A 606 72.08 -63.77 131.11
C ASN A 606 71.87 -62.26 130.98
N LEU A 607 72.38 -61.47 131.94
CA LEU A 607 72.33 -60.00 131.87
C LEU A 607 73.16 -59.43 130.70
N LEU A 608 74.26 -60.08 130.30
CA LEU A 608 75.07 -59.66 129.15
C LEU A 608 74.37 -59.93 127.81
N ILE A 609 73.75 -61.11 127.63
CA ILE A 609 73.02 -61.43 126.38
C ILE A 609 71.88 -60.44 126.15
N VAL A 610 71.15 -60.09 127.22
CA VAL A 610 70.09 -59.08 127.15
C VAL A 610 70.65 -57.71 126.79
N ALA A 611 71.83 -57.33 127.31
CA ALA A 611 72.46 -56.06 126.98
C ALA A 611 72.92 -55.99 125.51
N GLU A 612 73.52 -57.05 124.97
CA GLU A 612 73.92 -57.12 123.55
C GLU A 612 72.72 -57.05 122.60
N GLN A 613 71.59 -57.67 122.94
CA GLN A 613 70.35 -57.55 122.17
C GLN A 613 69.78 -56.12 122.18
N ILE A 614 69.88 -55.41 123.31
CA ILE A 614 69.45 -54.01 123.43
C ILE A 614 70.36 -53.09 122.60
N GLU A 615 71.69 -53.32 122.60
CA GLU A 615 72.62 -52.56 121.76
C GLU A 615 72.33 -52.74 120.27
N ASP A 616 72.11 -53.98 119.80
CA ASP A 616 71.89 -54.24 118.38
C ASP A 616 70.55 -53.68 117.89
N LEU A 617 69.51 -53.73 118.73
CA LEU A 617 68.23 -53.07 118.45
C LEU A 617 68.39 -51.54 118.38
N ALA A 618 69.16 -50.94 119.29
CA ALA A 618 69.45 -49.51 119.27
C ALA A 618 70.23 -49.11 118.00
N ARG A 619 71.15 -49.97 117.52
CA ARG A 619 71.93 -49.75 116.30
C ARG A 619 71.06 -49.79 115.03
N GLN A 620 70.11 -50.72 114.95
CA GLN A 620 69.13 -50.79 113.85
C GLN A 620 68.21 -49.55 113.81
N VAL A 621 67.82 -49.02 114.97
CA VAL A 621 67.00 -47.80 115.06
C VAL A 621 67.77 -46.59 114.51
N THR A 622 69.03 -46.39 114.90
CA THR A 622 69.89 -45.31 114.37
C THR A 622 70.10 -45.42 112.85
N GLN A 623 70.29 -46.63 112.31
CA GLN A 623 70.42 -46.83 110.85
C GLN A 623 69.15 -46.48 110.07
N ARG A 624 67.96 -46.75 110.61
CA ARG A 624 66.70 -46.30 109.99
C ARG A 624 66.60 -44.78 109.93
N TYR A 625 67.02 -44.07 110.97
CA TYR A 625 66.99 -42.61 111.00
C TYR A 625 68.00 -41.99 110.02
N THR A 626 69.18 -42.57 109.86
CA THR A 626 70.18 -42.10 108.87
C THR A 626 69.70 -42.29 107.42
N GLY A 627 69.08 -43.43 107.09
CA GLY A 627 68.49 -43.66 105.77
C GLY A 627 67.33 -42.70 105.43
N LYS A 628 66.46 -42.41 106.40
CA LYS A 628 65.38 -41.42 106.24
C LYS A 628 65.91 -40.01 106.01
N LEU A 629 66.94 -39.59 106.75
CA LEU A 629 67.56 -38.27 106.60
C LEU A 629 68.26 -38.09 105.23
N ALA A 630 68.91 -39.12 104.71
CA ALA A 630 69.53 -39.06 103.38
C ALA A 630 68.48 -38.85 102.26
N THR A 631 67.35 -39.55 102.36
CA THR A 631 66.22 -39.41 101.41
C THR A 631 65.61 -38.02 101.48
N LEU A 632 65.42 -37.50 102.70
CA LEU A 632 64.84 -36.17 102.93
C LEU A 632 65.78 -35.04 102.45
N ASN A 633 67.10 -35.17 102.63
CA ASN A 633 68.07 -34.21 102.11
C ASN A 633 68.06 -34.11 100.57
N LYS A 634 67.89 -35.24 99.88
CA LYS A 634 67.78 -35.24 98.41
C LYS A 634 66.50 -34.54 97.93
N LEU A 635 65.38 -34.75 98.65
CA LEU A 635 64.12 -34.08 98.36
C LEU A 635 64.21 -32.56 98.57
N ILE A 636 64.80 -32.11 99.69
CA ILE A 636 65.03 -30.69 100.00
C ILE A 636 65.89 -30.01 98.92
N ALA A 637 66.99 -30.66 98.50
CA ALA A 637 67.85 -30.12 97.45
C ALA A 637 67.11 -29.97 96.10
N THR A 638 66.27 -30.94 95.74
CA THR A 638 65.47 -30.89 94.50
C THR A 638 64.39 -29.78 94.57
N GLN A 639 63.76 -29.62 95.73
CA GLN A 639 62.79 -28.54 95.98
C GLN A 639 63.47 -27.16 95.92
N ALA A 640 64.67 -27.01 96.47
CA ALA A 640 65.42 -25.75 96.42
C ALA A 640 65.76 -25.34 94.98
N THR A 641 66.25 -26.26 94.15
CA THR A 641 66.52 -25.98 92.73
C THR A 641 65.26 -25.62 91.93
N SER A 642 64.11 -26.23 92.26
CA SER A 642 62.83 -25.91 91.61
C SER A 642 62.27 -24.55 92.05
N ILE A 643 62.52 -24.12 93.29
CA ILE A 643 62.12 -22.79 93.76
C ILE A 643 62.96 -21.71 93.07
N GLU A 644 64.26 -21.94 92.92
CA GLU A 644 65.18 -21.00 92.27
C GLU A 644 64.84 -20.78 90.79
N SER A 645 64.50 -21.83 90.04
CA SER A 645 64.05 -21.71 88.65
C SER A 645 62.71 -20.96 88.51
N LEU A 646 61.78 -21.16 89.44
CA LEU A 646 60.48 -20.46 89.44
C LEU A 646 60.63 -18.98 89.83
N ILE A 647 61.66 -18.62 90.62
CA ILE A 647 61.97 -17.22 90.95
C ILE A 647 62.50 -16.46 89.74
N THR A 648 63.25 -17.11 88.85
CA THR A 648 63.77 -16.48 87.62
C THR A 648 62.73 -16.35 86.51
N GLU A 649 61.75 -17.25 86.44
CA GLU A 649 60.74 -17.27 85.37
C GLU A 649 59.66 -16.17 85.52
N ILE A 650 59.28 -15.80 86.76
CA ILE A 650 58.22 -14.81 87.02
C ILE A 650 58.56 -13.40 86.50
N PRO A 651 59.78 -12.83 86.73
CA PRO A 651 60.16 -11.53 86.18
C PRO A 651 60.15 -11.49 84.64
N GLU A 652 60.57 -12.57 83.97
CA GLU A 652 60.60 -12.66 82.51
C GLU A 652 59.18 -12.64 81.91
N LEU A 653 58.24 -13.36 82.53
CA LEU A 653 56.83 -13.35 82.12
C LEU A 653 56.16 -11.98 82.38
N ASN A 654 56.52 -11.29 83.46
CA ASN A 654 56.04 -9.94 83.75
C ASN A 654 56.54 -8.92 82.72
N ALA A 655 57.85 -8.93 82.40
CA ALA A 655 58.43 -8.08 81.36
C ALA A 655 57.77 -8.32 79.99
N ARG A 656 57.46 -9.58 79.67
CA ARG A 656 56.75 -9.93 78.44
C ARG A 656 55.30 -9.42 78.42
N THR A 657 54.63 -9.39 79.58
CA THR A 657 53.25 -8.87 79.72
C THR A 657 53.20 -7.36 79.55
N GLU A 658 54.16 -6.63 80.11
CA GLU A 658 54.29 -5.18 79.90
C GLU A 658 54.56 -4.85 78.44
N GLN A 659 55.49 -5.57 77.79
CA GLN A 659 55.77 -5.40 76.37
C GLN A 659 54.52 -5.60 75.50
N LEU A 660 53.75 -6.68 75.74
CA LEU A 660 52.51 -6.94 75.01
C LEU A 660 51.44 -5.87 75.27
N THR A 661 51.42 -5.29 76.46
CA THR A 661 50.49 -4.20 76.80
C THR A 661 50.84 -2.91 76.04
N THR A 662 52.12 -2.57 75.91
CA THR A 662 52.57 -1.43 75.10
C THR A 662 52.27 -1.64 73.61
N GLU A 663 52.56 -2.83 73.07
CA GLU A 663 52.27 -3.18 71.67
C GLU A 663 50.75 -3.13 71.40
N HIS A 664 49.92 -3.61 72.33
CA HIS A 664 48.47 -3.54 72.22
C HIS A 664 47.96 -2.09 72.17
N GLN A 665 48.49 -1.20 73.01
CA GLN A 665 48.09 0.21 73.03
C GLN A 665 48.47 0.95 71.73
N GLN A 666 49.62 0.62 71.15
CA GLN A 666 50.02 1.16 69.84
C GLN A 666 49.08 0.70 68.72
N LEU A 667 48.69 -0.58 68.71
CA LEU A 667 47.77 -1.14 67.73
C LEU A 667 46.35 -0.54 67.85
N ILE A 668 45.87 -0.26 69.07
CA ILE A 668 44.59 0.44 69.28
C ILE A 668 44.62 1.83 68.63
N THR A 669 45.68 2.60 68.86
CA THR A 669 45.82 3.94 68.28
C THR A 669 45.84 3.89 66.75
N GLN A 670 46.58 2.93 66.17
CA GLN A 670 46.62 2.73 64.72
C GLN A 670 45.26 2.30 64.15
N ARG A 671 44.53 1.42 64.85
CA ARG A 671 43.18 0.98 64.47
C ARG A 671 42.20 2.15 64.50
N ALA A 672 42.24 3.00 65.53
CA ALA A 672 41.36 4.16 65.66
C ALA A 672 41.58 5.15 64.50
N LYS A 673 42.84 5.45 64.18
CA LYS A 673 43.18 6.31 63.03
C LYS A 673 42.71 5.72 61.70
N ALA A 674 42.91 4.41 61.49
CA ALA A 674 42.42 3.73 60.29
C ALA A 674 40.88 3.72 60.20
N ALA A 675 40.17 3.68 61.34
CA ALA A 675 38.71 3.77 61.38
C ALA A 675 38.22 5.17 60.95
N GLU A 676 38.85 6.22 61.45
CA GLU A 676 38.53 7.61 61.10
C GLU A 676 38.77 7.90 59.61
N GLU A 677 39.93 7.51 59.07
CA GLU A 677 40.26 7.65 57.64
C GLU A 677 39.27 6.89 56.75
N LYS A 678 38.86 5.69 57.16
CA LYS A 678 37.85 4.87 56.48
C LYS A 678 36.48 5.57 56.46
N ASP A 679 36.04 6.11 57.59
CA ASP A 679 34.72 6.76 57.71
C ASP A 679 34.66 8.08 56.91
N ILE A 680 35.74 8.86 56.89
CA ILE A 680 35.87 10.06 56.05
C ILE A 680 35.74 9.69 54.56
N ASN A 681 36.44 8.64 54.11
CA ASN A 681 36.36 8.20 52.71
C ASN A 681 34.98 7.63 52.36
N LEU A 682 34.32 6.92 53.28
CA LEU A 682 32.95 6.46 53.10
C LEU A 682 31.97 7.64 52.93
N ALA A 683 32.14 8.72 53.70
CA ALA A 683 31.33 9.92 53.58
C ALA A 683 31.53 10.61 52.22
N LYS A 684 32.79 10.77 51.77
CA LYS A 684 33.12 11.31 50.44
C LYS A 684 32.52 10.47 49.32
N MET A 685 32.64 9.14 49.40
CA MET A 685 32.07 8.21 48.43
C MET A 685 30.55 8.35 48.32
N LYS A 686 29.84 8.38 49.45
CA LYS A 686 28.37 8.56 49.48
C LYS A 686 27.95 9.93 48.90
N ALA A 687 28.70 10.99 49.22
CA ALA A 687 28.45 12.32 48.66
C ALA A 687 28.61 12.33 47.14
N THR A 688 29.69 11.74 46.60
CA THR A 688 29.94 11.62 45.16
C THR A 688 28.89 10.75 44.47
N GLN A 689 28.48 9.62 45.07
CA GLN A 689 27.39 8.78 44.54
C GLN A 689 26.06 9.53 44.41
N SER A 690 25.71 10.38 45.39
CA SER A 690 24.48 11.19 45.30
C SER A 690 24.54 12.21 44.15
N LYS A 691 25.72 12.81 43.90
CA LYS A 691 25.95 13.71 42.76
C LYS A 691 25.86 12.96 41.43
N ILE A 692 26.46 11.78 41.33
CA ILE A 692 26.36 10.88 40.16
C ILE A 692 24.89 10.62 39.83
N LEU A 693 24.08 10.20 40.81
CA LEU A 693 22.67 9.90 40.59
C LEU A 693 21.89 11.12 40.06
N ARG A 694 22.20 12.32 40.55
CA ARG A 694 21.57 13.56 40.09
C ARG A 694 21.94 13.88 38.64
N ILE A 695 23.23 13.78 38.28
CA ILE A 695 23.69 14.04 36.91
C ILE A 695 23.21 12.94 35.95
N GLU A 696 23.14 11.67 36.37
CA GLU A 696 22.57 10.58 35.55
C GLU A 696 21.13 10.86 35.14
N LYS A 697 20.29 11.31 36.08
CA LYS A 697 18.92 11.75 35.78
C LYS A 697 18.89 12.92 34.80
N GLN A 698 19.79 13.88 34.96
CA GLN A 698 19.91 15.03 34.05
C GLN A 698 20.34 14.61 32.64
N VAL A 699 21.32 13.72 32.51
CA VAL A 699 21.78 13.18 31.21
C VAL A 699 20.64 12.41 30.52
N GLN A 700 19.89 11.59 31.25
CA GLN A 700 18.73 10.89 30.68
C GLN A 700 17.67 11.86 30.13
N LEU A 701 17.37 12.93 30.88
CA LEU A 701 16.43 13.95 30.43
C LEU A 701 16.94 14.68 29.18
N LEU A 702 18.20 15.10 29.16
CA LEU A 702 18.81 15.80 28.02
C LEU A 702 18.88 14.92 26.77
N LYS A 703 19.19 13.63 26.92
CA LYS A 703 19.14 12.67 25.80
C LYS A 703 17.73 12.52 25.23
N LYS A 704 16.71 12.48 26.10
CA LYS A 704 15.31 12.46 25.66
C LYS A 704 14.96 13.75 24.90
N THR A 705 15.36 14.90 25.43
CA THR A 705 15.17 16.19 24.74
C THR A 705 15.83 16.20 23.37
N ALA A 706 17.06 15.68 23.24
CA ALA A 706 17.74 15.58 21.95
C ALA A 706 16.99 14.67 20.96
N GLN A 707 16.48 13.52 21.41
CA GLN A 707 15.64 12.63 20.59
C GLN A 707 14.33 13.31 20.13
N ASP A 708 13.71 14.11 21.00
CA ASP A 708 12.49 14.83 20.65
C ASP A 708 12.80 15.95 19.63
N GLN A 709 13.93 16.67 19.76
CA GLN A 709 14.40 17.64 18.77
C GLN A 709 14.76 16.99 17.42
N GLU A 710 15.34 15.80 17.43
CA GLU A 710 15.65 15.04 16.21
C GLU A 710 14.37 14.71 15.43
N LYS A 711 13.30 14.29 16.11
CA LYS A 711 11.99 14.06 15.47
C LYS A 711 11.42 15.33 14.85
N ILE A 712 11.56 16.47 15.53
CA ILE A 712 11.12 17.77 15.02
C ILE A 712 11.90 18.15 13.76
N LEU A 713 13.23 17.94 13.75
CA LEU A 713 14.07 18.17 12.58
C LEU A 713 13.65 17.30 11.40
N ILE A 714 13.44 16.00 11.61
CA ILE A 714 12.99 15.06 10.56
C ILE A 714 11.64 15.51 9.98
N ALA A 715 10.70 15.94 10.82
CA ALA A 715 9.41 16.45 10.38
C ALA A 715 9.55 17.73 9.54
N ALA A 716 10.39 18.67 9.98
CA ALA A 716 10.67 19.91 9.25
C ALA A 716 11.36 19.67 7.90
N GLN A 717 12.33 18.74 7.84
CA GLN A 717 13.00 18.33 6.60
C GLN A 717 12.02 17.72 5.60
N LYS A 718 11.12 16.85 6.07
CA LYS A 718 10.08 16.25 5.23
C LYS A 718 9.14 17.30 4.65
N GLU A 719 8.72 18.26 5.46
CA GLU A 719 7.85 19.36 5.03
C GLU A 719 8.55 20.25 3.99
N LEU A 720 9.81 20.62 4.23
CA LEU A 720 10.64 21.37 3.27
C LEU A 720 10.80 20.63 1.94
N THR A 721 11.08 19.32 1.99
CA THR A 721 11.24 18.48 0.78
C THR A 721 9.94 18.44 -0.03
N ASN A 722 8.80 18.21 0.64
CA ASN A 722 7.49 18.22 -0.02
C ASN A 722 7.18 19.57 -0.68
N THR A 723 7.52 20.69 -0.04
CA THR A 723 7.28 22.03 -0.60
C THR A 723 8.24 22.32 -1.76
N MET A 724 9.49 21.83 -1.71
CA MET A 724 10.42 21.90 -2.84
C MET A 724 9.94 21.08 -4.04
N ASP A 725 9.38 19.89 -3.82
CA ASP A 725 8.80 19.06 -4.89
C ASP A 725 7.55 19.70 -5.50
N LYS A 726 6.74 20.40 -4.71
CA LYS A 726 5.65 21.22 -5.25
C LYS A 726 6.21 22.34 -6.11
N ARG A 727 7.20 23.08 -5.61
CA ARG A 727 7.84 24.17 -6.36
C ARG A 727 8.38 23.72 -7.71
N SER A 728 9.06 22.58 -7.78
CA SER A 728 9.59 22.05 -9.05
C SER A 728 8.48 21.75 -10.06
N LYS A 729 7.40 21.09 -9.62
CA LYS A 729 6.22 20.80 -10.47
C LYS A 729 5.55 22.07 -11.00
N PHE A 730 5.38 23.08 -10.14
CA PHE A 730 4.83 24.38 -10.58
C PHE A 730 5.78 25.09 -11.55
N ALA A 731 7.10 24.93 -11.39
CA ALA A 731 8.09 25.57 -12.25
C ALA A 731 8.09 24.94 -13.65
N GLU A 732 7.98 23.61 -13.71
CA GLU A 732 7.78 22.87 -14.96
C GLU A 732 6.48 23.28 -15.66
N ARG A 733 5.36 23.36 -14.91
CA ARG A 733 4.09 23.87 -15.46
C ARG A 733 4.22 25.29 -15.98
N LEU A 734 4.87 26.18 -15.24
CA LEU A 734 5.08 27.57 -15.68
C LEU A 734 5.95 27.63 -16.95
N LYS A 735 7.00 26.80 -17.04
CA LYS A 735 7.82 26.66 -18.27
C LYS A 735 6.96 26.20 -19.44
N LYS A 736 6.11 25.18 -19.24
CA LYS A 736 5.18 24.65 -20.25
C LYS A 736 4.25 25.75 -20.77
N TRP A 737 3.57 26.49 -19.89
CA TRP A 737 2.61 27.52 -20.31
C TRP A 737 3.27 28.77 -20.91
N LYS A 738 4.46 29.17 -20.43
CA LYS A 738 5.25 30.22 -21.09
C LYS A 738 5.66 29.81 -22.50
N THR A 739 6.05 28.55 -22.70
CA THR A 739 6.37 27.99 -24.02
C THR A 739 5.13 27.96 -24.91
N ALA A 740 3.97 27.58 -24.35
CA ALA A 740 2.68 27.61 -25.04
C ALA A 740 2.31 29.03 -25.49
N ALA A 741 2.54 30.06 -24.67
CA ALA A 741 2.26 31.46 -25.04
C ALA A 741 3.07 31.92 -26.26
N VAL A 742 4.34 31.48 -26.36
CA VAL A 742 5.18 31.75 -27.55
C VAL A 742 4.64 31.00 -28.77
N ASN A 743 4.22 29.73 -28.60
CA ASN A 743 3.63 28.93 -29.67
C ASN A 743 2.34 29.55 -30.21
N THR A 744 1.45 30.02 -29.32
CA THR A 744 0.20 30.69 -29.70
C THR A 744 0.48 31.88 -30.62
N ARG A 745 1.40 32.77 -30.22
CA ARG A 745 1.80 33.93 -31.03
C ARG A 745 2.41 33.52 -32.38
N LEU A 746 3.18 32.44 -32.41
CA LEU A 746 3.77 31.90 -33.64
C LEU A 746 2.68 31.39 -34.60
N ILE A 747 1.70 30.63 -34.08
CA ILE A 747 0.58 30.09 -34.87
C ILE A 747 -0.28 31.25 -35.40
N GLU A 748 -0.64 32.22 -34.57
CA GLU A 748 -1.41 33.40 -34.98
C GLU A 748 -0.70 34.20 -36.08
N THR A 749 0.61 34.44 -35.93
CA THR A 749 1.39 35.17 -36.95
C THR A 749 1.47 34.39 -38.27
N ARG A 750 1.56 33.05 -38.22
CA ARG A 750 1.53 32.19 -39.41
C ARG A 750 0.16 32.22 -40.10
N LEU A 751 -0.92 32.22 -39.33
CA LEU A 751 -2.28 32.32 -39.87
C LEU A 751 -2.51 33.71 -40.50
N GLU A 752 -2.05 34.80 -39.87
CA GLU A 752 -2.11 36.14 -40.46
C GLU A 752 -1.34 36.19 -41.79
N LEU A 753 -0.12 35.65 -41.81
CA LEU A 753 0.69 35.57 -43.03
C LEU A 753 0.02 34.75 -44.14
N ALA A 754 -0.67 33.66 -43.79
CA ALA A 754 -1.38 32.82 -44.75
C ALA A 754 -2.67 33.47 -45.29
N SER A 755 -3.27 34.40 -44.53
CA SER A 755 -4.49 35.12 -44.92
C SER A 755 -4.26 36.30 -45.86
N ILE A 756 -3.02 36.73 -46.05
CA ILE A 756 -2.66 37.84 -46.93
C ILE A 756 -2.65 37.37 -48.39
N ASP A 757 -3.32 38.14 -49.25
CA ASP A 757 -3.23 37.97 -50.70
C ASP A 757 -1.81 38.34 -51.18
N LYS A 758 -1.11 37.35 -51.76
CA LYS A 758 0.28 37.50 -52.20
C LYS A 758 0.41 38.23 -53.53
N ASP A 759 -0.70 38.42 -54.24
CA ASP A 759 -0.73 39.05 -55.54
C ASP A 759 -0.90 40.59 -55.46
N ASP A 760 -1.13 41.15 -54.26
CA ASP A 760 -1.18 42.59 -54.02
C ASP A 760 0.22 43.18 -53.70
N PRO A 761 0.83 43.97 -54.61
CA PRO A 761 2.16 44.55 -54.39
C PRO A 761 2.22 45.56 -53.23
N ALA A 762 1.08 46.09 -52.77
CA ALA A 762 1.02 46.99 -51.62
C ALA A 762 1.30 46.28 -50.28
N VAL A 763 1.19 44.96 -50.22
CA VAL A 763 1.31 44.15 -48.99
C VAL A 763 2.68 43.45 -48.89
N ALA A 764 3.53 43.56 -49.91
CA ALA A 764 4.85 42.89 -49.96
C ALA A 764 5.76 43.23 -48.78
N SER A 765 5.75 44.49 -48.30
CA SER A 765 6.51 44.91 -47.12
C SER A 765 5.99 44.27 -45.83
N LYS A 766 4.67 44.17 -45.68
CA LYS A 766 4.00 43.52 -44.54
C LYS A 766 4.29 42.00 -44.52
N ILE A 767 4.34 41.34 -45.67
CA ILE A 767 4.71 39.92 -45.79
C ILE A 767 6.14 39.68 -45.25
N VAL A 768 7.10 40.51 -45.66
CA VAL A 768 8.50 40.39 -45.19
C VAL A 768 8.61 40.62 -43.68
N GLU A 769 7.89 41.60 -43.15
CA GLU A 769 7.85 41.88 -41.71
C GLU A 769 7.28 40.71 -40.90
N LEU A 770 6.13 40.17 -41.33
CA LEU A 770 5.49 39.03 -40.70
C LEU A 770 6.33 37.75 -40.80
N GLN A 771 7.01 37.53 -41.93
CA GLN A 771 7.94 36.41 -42.09
C GLN A 771 9.10 36.53 -41.08
N ARG A 772 9.71 37.71 -40.96
CA ARG A 772 10.78 37.94 -39.96
C ARG A 772 10.27 37.70 -38.54
N LYS A 773 9.05 38.14 -38.23
CA LYS A 773 8.41 37.92 -36.93
C LYS A 773 8.15 36.43 -36.66
N CYS A 774 7.71 35.68 -37.68
CA CYS A 774 7.58 34.23 -37.61
C CYS A 774 8.91 33.54 -37.30
N ASP A 775 9.99 33.94 -37.99
CA ASP A 775 11.31 33.34 -37.79
C ASP A 775 11.87 33.61 -36.39
N ASP A 776 11.71 34.84 -35.88
CA ASP A 776 12.08 35.22 -34.51
C ASP A 776 11.27 34.44 -33.45
N LEU A 777 9.95 34.33 -33.63
CA LEU A 777 9.09 33.56 -32.74
C LEU A 777 9.39 32.06 -32.79
N ALA A 778 9.73 31.52 -33.97
CA ALA A 778 10.12 30.12 -34.12
C ALA A 778 11.43 29.82 -33.38
N LEU A 779 12.42 30.72 -33.46
CA LEU A 779 13.66 30.62 -32.69
C LEU A 779 13.41 30.69 -31.18
N LYS A 780 12.58 31.64 -30.72
CA LYS A 780 12.18 31.75 -29.30
C LYS A 780 11.46 30.50 -28.82
N TYR A 781 10.60 29.93 -29.65
CA TYR A 781 9.87 28.71 -29.34
C TYR A 781 10.82 27.51 -29.20
N GLN A 782 11.75 27.33 -30.16
CA GLN A 782 12.76 26.27 -30.07
C GLN A 782 13.66 26.43 -28.85
N ALA A 783 14.02 27.67 -28.48
CA ALA A 783 14.78 27.96 -27.28
C ALA A 783 14.01 27.64 -25.99
N ALA A 784 12.70 27.92 -25.95
CA ALA A 784 11.85 27.63 -24.80
C ALA A 784 11.55 26.13 -24.61
N LYS A 785 11.56 25.36 -25.70
CA LYS A 785 11.36 23.89 -25.71
C LYS A 785 12.57 23.12 -25.16
N LYS A 786 13.79 23.65 -25.33
CA LYS A 786 15.01 23.15 -24.69
C LYS A 786 14.98 23.49 -23.20
#